data_AF-A0A517WEG1-F1
#
_entry.id   AF-A0A517WEG1-F1
#
_cell.length_a   1.000
_cell.length_b   1.000
_cell.length_c   1.000
_cell.angle_alpha   90.00
_cell.angle_beta   90.00
_cell.angle_gamma   90.00
#
_symmetry.space_group_name_H-M   'P 1'
#
loop_
_entity.id
_entity.type
_entity.pdbx_description
1 polymer ?
#
loop_
_entity_poly.entity_id
_entity_poly.type
_entity_poly.pdbx_seq_one_letter_code
_entity_poly.pdbx_strand_id
1 'polypeptide(L)'
;MTEPDLSTTDRRLRRLFLLIVTASFVLTPIAAPDVWWQLSRGQTVLAELAVPGPILAAGNPTAEADWLGGFPFFMSWLIAGFSGLMLLKFCGVFLLLYLLMRRFEPQLQWAAFALALVTLLAANAAWQPTPRLWDCWLLFLTWIATVRWSQSSTKQNAVLVLISLVVWANLAPLCLLGIAVVAIVPWLTGIQTEPTVTRKHAGPLVAASAFALMLTPRGWFTLSDSLTQLLPGLFYARDLLATTVWQPTFTQGLTVETAGLGILTLVTVCYLIFYSTGWLESFAFLIFAVPAWLNADAVSPCAIGIALLLGRSLVAHPYPIQLLKTKDLLSPALGRLLLGLGLLLLSGKAAAGTLPGQSQRLGWGLAPELDITLLNQAIGPLEYEGTAHCMDITSAGMLCWIKADHKIRPYLTHRQALKQGRLFEELSLNAELSDGWMLQKPRMSGGWGGWWVRLKDRNCQLLLVPNGQTRTIRALFDSRWQPMSVDAAVIPYGWSGELLSTPQIIKLLPVKEFLNRKQWTYSLPDPSGTPDCADWWGMLTGSPNLKPALLQARTFRAMQLYTAALRVLHPLLQHYDSPEVRREFELCQKELAYQEQLDTGAPSQLRLQACQQTSPTDAIPLAQAGPGIKGDHSPPEKVSETLARAINEYIHGDCSEAIAALTADDSESLYAKAQIQLESGDPANAASTFRQLIEQHPQDRLVVPSQNMLDALQ
;
A
#
# COMPACT_ATOMS: atom_id res chain seq x y z
N MET A 1 0.57 -38.95 40.15
CA MET A 1 0.62 -38.02 39.02
C MET A 1 -0.78 -37.45 38.84
N THR A 2 -1.00 -36.22 39.29
CA THR A 2 -2.28 -35.52 39.10
C THR A 2 -2.40 -35.12 37.63
N GLU A 3 -3.47 -35.56 36.96
CA GLU A 3 -3.77 -35.13 35.59
C GLU A 3 -3.75 -33.59 35.52
N PRO A 4 -3.05 -32.99 34.54
CA PRO A 4 -3.08 -31.55 34.38
C PRO A 4 -4.51 -31.10 34.08
N ASP A 5 -4.97 -30.10 34.82
CA ASP A 5 -6.29 -29.50 34.68
C ASP A 5 -6.45 -28.92 33.27
N LEU A 6 -7.07 -29.71 32.37
CA LEU A 6 -7.19 -29.48 30.92
C LEU A 6 -7.74 -28.09 30.57
N SER A 7 -8.50 -27.49 31.49
CA SER A 7 -9.05 -26.14 31.37
C SER A 7 -7.97 -25.04 31.39
N THR A 8 -6.93 -25.23 32.20
CA THR A 8 -5.84 -24.27 32.38
C THR A 8 -4.83 -24.35 31.24
N THR A 9 -4.54 -25.56 30.75
CA THR A 9 -3.68 -25.79 29.58
C THR A 9 -4.29 -25.20 28.32
N ASP A 10 -5.60 -25.42 28.09
CA ASP A 10 -6.29 -24.87 26.92
C ASP A 10 -6.31 -23.33 26.93
N ARG A 11 -6.44 -22.71 28.12
CA ARG A 11 -6.35 -21.25 28.28
C ARG A 11 -4.97 -20.70 27.95
N ARG A 12 -3.89 -21.35 28.42
CA ARG A 12 -2.52 -20.95 28.09
C ARG A 12 -2.25 -21.09 26.59
N LEU A 13 -2.75 -22.16 25.99
CA LEU A 13 -2.56 -22.48 24.58
C LEU A 13 -3.26 -21.48 23.66
N ARG A 14 -4.51 -21.05 23.96
CA ARG A 14 -5.18 -19.94 23.23
C ARG A 14 -4.38 -18.65 23.24
N ARG A 15 -3.80 -18.29 24.39
CA ARG A 15 -2.99 -17.07 24.55
C ARG A 15 -1.68 -17.15 23.76
N LEU A 16 -1.02 -18.31 23.80
CA LEU A 16 0.19 -18.57 23.02
C LEU A 16 -0.09 -18.50 21.51
N PHE A 17 -1.17 -19.13 21.05
CA PHE A 17 -1.58 -19.06 19.64
C PHE A 17 -1.94 -17.63 19.22
N LEU A 18 -2.63 -16.87 20.07
CA LEU A 18 -2.91 -15.47 19.78
C LEU A 18 -1.62 -14.67 19.62
N LEU A 19 -0.63 -14.89 20.50
CA LEU A 19 0.68 -14.24 20.41
C LEU A 19 1.41 -14.57 19.11
N ILE A 20 1.50 -15.86 18.77
CA ILE A 20 2.18 -16.33 17.55
C ILE A 20 1.54 -15.72 16.30
N VAL A 21 0.22 -15.82 16.17
CA VAL A 21 -0.48 -15.31 14.99
C VAL A 21 -0.37 -13.78 14.92
N THR A 22 -0.52 -13.08 16.05
CA THR A 22 -0.35 -11.62 16.08
C THR A 22 1.07 -11.23 15.67
N ALA A 23 2.09 -11.95 16.14
CA ALA A 23 3.48 -11.72 15.72
C ALA A 23 3.65 -11.90 14.21
N SER A 24 3.10 -12.97 13.62
CA SER A 24 3.21 -13.23 12.18
C SER A 24 2.51 -12.21 11.29
N PHE A 25 1.42 -11.59 11.75
CA PHE A 25 0.70 -10.56 10.98
C PHE A 25 1.25 -9.15 11.22
N VAL A 26 1.63 -8.83 12.46
CA VAL A 26 1.89 -7.45 12.89
C VAL A 26 3.38 -7.12 12.90
N LEU A 27 4.28 -8.08 13.12
CA LEU A 27 5.74 -7.86 13.03
C LEU A 27 6.19 -7.88 11.57
N THR A 28 5.63 -6.95 10.82
CA THR A 28 6.00 -6.59 9.45
C THR A 28 6.59 -5.18 9.47
N PRO A 29 7.51 -4.82 8.55
CA PRO A 29 7.98 -3.45 8.42
C PRO A 29 6.81 -2.46 8.27
N ILE A 30 7.01 -1.24 8.77
CA ILE A 30 6.03 -0.16 8.68
C ILE A 30 5.88 0.23 7.23
N ALA A 31 4.69 0.01 6.65
CA ALA A 31 4.39 0.26 5.24
C ALA A 31 3.14 1.13 5.05
N ALA A 32 2.66 1.79 6.12
CA ALA A 32 1.52 2.68 6.00
C ALA A 32 1.92 3.97 5.25
N PRO A 33 1.22 4.31 4.14
CA PRO A 33 1.60 5.41 3.26
C PRO A 33 1.52 6.78 3.95
N ASP A 34 0.69 6.94 4.98
CA ASP A 34 0.53 8.19 5.70
C ASP A 34 1.45 8.34 6.92
N VAL A 35 2.36 7.40 7.20
CA VAL A 35 3.21 7.45 8.40
C VAL A 35 4.00 8.76 8.50
N TRP A 36 4.66 9.17 7.43
CA TRP A 36 5.42 10.43 7.41
C TRP A 36 4.52 11.65 7.58
N TRP A 37 3.29 11.60 7.05
CA TRP A 37 2.29 12.64 7.27
C TRP A 37 1.88 12.71 8.75
N GLN A 38 1.64 11.57 9.41
CA GLN A 38 1.29 11.53 10.83
C GLN A 38 2.44 11.99 11.73
N LEU A 39 3.69 11.60 11.41
CA LEU A 39 4.87 12.06 12.14
C LEU A 39 5.04 13.58 12.00
N SER A 40 4.87 14.12 10.79
CA SER A 40 4.92 15.58 10.55
C SER A 40 3.83 16.31 11.33
N ARG A 41 2.60 15.79 11.37
CA ARG A 41 1.51 16.36 12.20
C ARG A 41 1.88 16.38 13.68
N GLY A 42 2.43 15.28 14.19
CA GLY A 42 2.85 15.19 15.59
C GLY A 42 3.98 16.14 15.94
N GLN A 43 4.94 16.32 15.02
CA GLN A 43 6.01 17.30 15.14
C GLN A 43 5.48 18.73 15.21
N THR A 44 4.58 19.11 14.29
CA THR A 44 3.97 20.45 14.28
C THR A 44 3.15 20.72 15.55
N VAL A 45 2.38 19.73 16.03
CA VAL A 45 1.65 19.84 17.30
C VAL A 45 2.59 20.11 18.47
N LEU A 46 3.74 19.43 18.53
CA LEU A 46 4.72 19.62 19.60
C LEU A 46 5.48 20.95 19.47
N ALA A 47 5.91 21.30 18.26
CA ALA A 47 6.77 22.45 18.01
C ALA A 47 6.00 23.78 18.04
N GLU A 48 4.80 23.82 17.46
CA GLU A 48 4.03 25.06 17.28
C GLU A 48 2.80 25.15 18.20
N LEU A 49 2.46 24.08 18.92
CA LEU A 49 1.25 23.99 19.75
C LEU A 49 -0.03 24.37 18.98
N ALA A 50 -0.03 24.09 17.67
CA ALA A 50 -1.04 24.54 16.73
C ALA A 50 -1.67 23.37 15.96
N VAL A 51 -2.77 23.67 15.25
CA VAL A 51 -3.47 22.68 14.41
C VAL A 51 -2.66 22.47 13.13
N PRO A 52 -2.20 21.24 12.83
CA PRO A 52 -1.19 21.01 11.80
C PRO A 52 -1.68 21.21 10.36
N GLY A 53 -2.97 20.97 10.08
CA GLY A 53 -3.52 21.04 8.70
C GLY A 53 -3.20 22.37 7.97
N PRO A 54 -3.61 23.53 8.50
CA PRO A 54 -3.28 24.88 8.00
C PRO A 54 -1.79 25.18 7.80
N ILE A 55 -0.94 24.55 8.59
CA ILE A 55 0.51 24.77 8.56
C ILE A 55 1.14 23.90 7.47
N LEU A 56 0.77 22.63 7.42
CA LEU A 56 1.39 21.62 6.56
C LEU A 56 0.95 21.69 5.09
N ALA A 57 -0.22 22.25 4.76
CA ALA A 57 -0.70 22.27 3.37
C ALA A 57 -1.07 23.69 2.91
N ALA A 58 -0.87 23.98 1.62
CA ALA A 58 -0.95 25.32 1.06
C ALA A 58 -2.34 25.70 0.51
N GLY A 59 -3.17 24.71 0.15
CA GLY A 59 -4.45 24.88 -0.55
C GLY A 59 -5.59 25.43 0.32
N ASN A 60 -5.27 26.28 1.30
CA ASN A 60 -6.16 26.74 2.37
C ASN A 60 -6.86 25.60 3.11
N PRO A 61 -6.11 24.62 3.65
CA PRO A 61 -6.70 23.49 4.33
C PRO A 61 -7.40 23.95 5.61
N THR A 62 -8.62 23.45 5.84
CA THR A 62 -9.31 23.66 7.11
C THR A 62 -8.61 22.90 8.23
N ALA A 63 -8.80 23.36 9.48
CA ALA A 63 -8.46 22.58 10.66
C ALA A 63 -9.01 21.15 10.52
N GLU A 64 -8.25 20.14 10.93
CA GLU A 64 -8.70 18.74 10.91
C GLU A 64 -9.27 18.37 12.29
N ALA A 65 -10.36 17.60 12.33
CA ALA A 65 -10.95 17.16 13.60
C ALA A 65 -9.96 16.32 14.44
N ASP A 66 -9.29 15.38 13.79
CA ASP A 66 -8.34 14.44 14.39
C ASP A 66 -6.92 15.02 14.49
N TRP A 67 -6.80 16.31 14.82
CA TRP A 67 -5.55 17.07 14.79
C TRP A 67 -4.43 16.49 15.67
N LEU A 68 -4.77 15.79 16.76
CA LEU A 68 -3.81 15.11 17.64
C LEU A 68 -3.44 13.71 17.18
N GLY A 69 -4.04 13.18 16.12
CA GLY A 69 -3.87 11.77 15.73
C GLY A 69 -2.43 11.35 15.44
N GLY A 70 -1.59 12.28 14.96
CA GLY A 70 -0.16 12.04 14.71
C GLY A 70 0.73 12.10 15.96
N PHE A 71 0.27 12.77 17.02
CA PHE A 71 1.09 13.08 18.19
C PHE A 71 1.58 11.83 18.96
N PRO A 72 0.73 10.82 19.26
CA PRO A 72 1.20 9.60 19.92
C PRO A 72 2.28 8.85 19.15
N PHE A 73 2.18 8.83 17.81
CA PHE A 73 3.16 8.18 16.95
C PHE A 73 4.48 8.94 16.92
N PHE A 74 4.43 10.27 16.78
CA PHE A 74 5.62 11.11 16.86
C PHE A 74 6.35 10.98 18.20
N MET A 75 5.61 10.95 19.33
CA MET A 75 6.22 10.74 20.65
C MET A 75 6.88 9.36 20.77
N SER A 76 6.25 8.32 20.23
CA SER A 76 6.83 6.98 20.21
C SER A 76 8.11 6.92 19.37
N TRP A 77 8.12 7.60 18.22
CA TRP A 77 9.29 7.74 17.37
C TRP A 77 10.39 8.58 18.05
N LEU A 78 10.06 9.65 18.76
CA LEU A 78 11.03 10.48 19.46
C LEU A 78 11.77 9.70 20.58
N ILE A 79 11.08 8.77 21.25
CA ILE A 79 11.64 7.99 22.36
C ILE A 79 12.59 6.88 21.87
N ALA A 80 12.22 6.16 20.81
CA ALA A 80 12.91 4.93 20.41
C ALA A 80 12.99 4.71 18.88
N GLY A 81 12.82 5.76 18.08
CA GLY A 81 12.82 5.70 16.62
C GLY A 81 11.75 4.75 16.06
N PHE A 82 12.05 4.09 14.95
CA PHE A 82 11.15 3.10 14.35
C PHE A 82 10.88 1.89 15.25
N SER A 83 11.80 1.54 16.15
CA SER A 83 11.58 0.49 17.15
C SER A 83 10.47 0.85 18.13
N GLY A 84 10.33 2.13 18.50
CA GLY A 84 9.20 2.62 19.28
C GLY A 84 7.87 2.41 18.57
N LEU A 85 7.79 2.79 17.30
CA LEU A 85 6.59 2.61 16.47
C LEU A 85 6.23 1.13 16.29
N MET A 86 7.21 0.27 16.05
CA MET A 86 7.02 -1.18 15.94
C MET A 86 6.50 -1.81 17.24
N LEU A 87 7.03 -1.38 18.40
CA LEU A 87 6.53 -1.80 19.70
C LEU A 87 5.10 -1.32 19.95
N LEU A 88 4.80 -0.05 19.64
CA LEU A 88 3.44 0.49 19.75
C LEU A 88 2.45 -0.29 18.88
N LYS A 89 2.82 -0.56 17.63
CA LYS A 89 2.09 -1.37 16.66
C LYS A 89 1.80 -2.77 17.23
N PHE A 90 2.84 -3.52 17.61
CA PHE A 90 2.69 -4.89 18.10
C PHE A 90 1.92 -4.97 19.43
N CYS A 91 2.34 -4.20 20.44
CA CYS A 91 1.70 -4.21 21.76
C CYS A 91 0.26 -3.70 21.68
N GLY A 92 -0.01 -2.68 20.86
CA GLY A 92 -1.34 -2.13 20.64
C GLY A 92 -2.30 -3.17 20.05
N VAL A 93 -1.90 -3.88 19.00
CA VAL A 93 -2.76 -4.91 18.39
C VAL A 93 -2.92 -6.12 19.30
N PHE A 94 -1.83 -6.63 19.86
CA PHE A 94 -1.87 -7.79 20.76
C PHE A 94 -2.76 -7.52 21.98
N LEU A 95 -2.61 -6.37 22.63
CA LEU A 95 -3.40 -6.01 23.80
C LEU A 95 -4.89 -5.86 23.44
N LEU A 96 -5.22 -5.23 22.31
CA LEU A 96 -6.60 -5.09 21.85
C LEU A 96 -7.27 -6.47 21.66
N LEU A 97 -6.63 -7.35 20.89
CA LEU A 97 -7.16 -8.69 20.62
C LEU A 97 -7.18 -9.58 21.87
N TYR A 98 -6.19 -9.44 22.74
CA TYR A 98 -6.16 -10.14 24.01
C TYR A 98 -7.31 -9.71 24.91
N LEU A 99 -7.60 -8.40 25.00
CA LEU A 99 -8.73 -7.89 25.77
C LEU A 99 -10.08 -8.30 25.16
N LEU A 100 -10.21 -8.27 23.83
CA LEU A 100 -11.37 -8.78 23.10
C LEU A 100 -11.60 -10.26 23.43
N MET A 101 -10.59 -11.11 23.28
CA MET A 101 -10.68 -12.54 23.58
C MET A 101 -11.02 -12.77 25.06
N ARG A 102 -10.29 -12.12 25.98
CA ARG A 102 -10.48 -12.26 27.44
C ARG A 102 -11.89 -11.86 27.87
N ARG A 103 -12.53 -10.91 27.18
CA ARG A 103 -13.89 -10.46 27.49
C ARG A 103 -14.93 -11.59 27.32
N PHE A 104 -14.79 -12.40 26.28
CA PHE A 104 -15.75 -13.44 25.92
C PHE A 104 -15.27 -14.86 26.26
N GLU A 105 -13.97 -15.04 26.56
CA GLU A 105 -13.35 -16.33 26.90
C GLU A 105 -14.10 -17.13 27.99
N PRO A 106 -14.62 -16.54 29.09
CA PRO A 106 -15.30 -17.30 30.14
C PRO A 106 -16.53 -18.09 29.65
N GLN A 107 -17.21 -17.61 28.61
CA GLN A 107 -18.45 -18.19 28.09
C GLN A 107 -18.26 -18.86 26.73
N LEU A 108 -17.42 -18.30 25.86
CA LEU A 108 -17.25 -18.77 24.48
C LEU A 108 -15.99 -19.63 24.25
N GLN A 109 -15.05 -19.67 25.21
CA GLN A 109 -13.82 -20.47 25.15
C GLN A 109 -13.06 -20.31 23.80
N TRP A 110 -13.01 -21.36 22.97
CA TRP A 110 -12.34 -21.36 21.66
C TRP A 110 -13.02 -20.49 20.61
N ALA A 111 -14.33 -20.26 20.72
CA ALA A 111 -15.02 -19.32 19.82
C ALA A 111 -14.58 -17.87 20.07
N ALA A 112 -14.18 -17.51 21.30
CA ALA A 112 -13.57 -16.20 21.57
C ALA A 112 -12.21 -16.04 20.89
N PHE A 113 -11.42 -17.12 20.82
CA PHE A 113 -10.16 -17.13 20.07
C PHE A 113 -10.40 -17.01 18.56
N ALA A 114 -11.34 -17.79 18.00
CA ALA A 114 -11.71 -17.69 16.59
C ALA A 114 -12.22 -16.30 16.22
N LEU A 115 -13.02 -15.67 17.10
CA LEU A 115 -13.49 -14.29 16.93
C LEU A 115 -12.32 -13.30 16.88
N ALA A 116 -11.36 -13.41 17.80
CA ALA A 116 -10.16 -12.57 17.80
C ALA A 116 -9.30 -12.79 16.54
N LEU A 117 -9.16 -14.04 16.08
CA LEU A 117 -8.44 -14.39 14.87
C LEU A 117 -9.10 -13.79 13.61
N VAL A 118 -10.41 -13.97 13.44
CA VAL A 118 -11.13 -13.41 12.28
C VAL A 118 -11.09 -11.88 12.31
N THR A 119 -11.13 -11.28 13.51
CA THR A 119 -10.98 -9.83 13.69
C THR A 119 -9.58 -9.36 13.28
N LEU A 120 -8.52 -10.09 13.63
CA LEU A 120 -7.14 -9.82 13.20
C LEU A 120 -7.04 -9.78 11.67
N LEU A 121 -7.66 -10.75 10.98
CA LEU A 121 -7.67 -10.83 9.52
C LEU A 121 -8.46 -9.67 8.89
N ALA A 122 -9.66 -9.40 9.39
CA ALA A 122 -10.53 -8.37 8.84
C ALA A 122 -9.96 -6.95 9.03
N ALA A 123 -9.30 -6.67 10.16
CA ALA A 123 -8.77 -5.35 10.48
C ALA A 123 -7.27 -5.20 10.18
N ASN A 124 -6.73 -6.02 9.27
CA ASN A 124 -5.30 -6.06 8.93
C ASN A 124 -4.72 -4.69 8.54
N ALA A 125 -5.43 -3.90 7.75
CA ALA A 125 -5.02 -2.55 7.35
C ALA A 125 -4.82 -1.57 8.52
N ALA A 126 -5.52 -1.74 9.66
CA ALA A 126 -5.38 -0.87 10.83
C ALA A 126 -4.19 -1.20 11.72
N TRP A 127 -3.48 -2.30 11.46
CA TRP A 127 -2.35 -2.75 12.29
C TRP A 127 -1.06 -2.02 12.02
N GLN A 128 -1.12 -0.82 11.45
CA GLN A 128 0.02 0.07 11.22
C GLN A 128 -0.06 1.28 12.19
N PRO A 129 1.04 2.00 12.46
CA PRO A 129 1.05 3.14 13.36
C PRO A 129 0.38 4.38 12.74
N THR A 130 -0.94 4.29 12.53
CA THR A 130 -1.78 5.31 11.93
C THR A 130 -3.03 5.54 12.79
N PRO A 131 -3.78 6.64 12.60
CA PRO A 131 -5.03 6.89 13.33
C PRO A 131 -6.08 5.77 13.23
N ARG A 132 -6.00 4.86 12.25
CA ARG A 132 -6.89 3.71 12.14
C ARG A 132 -6.76 2.74 13.31
N LEU A 133 -5.55 2.58 13.86
CA LEU A 133 -5.33 1.80 15.07
C LEU A 133 -6.12 2.38 16.25
N TRP A 134 -6.16 3.72 16.34
CA TRP A 134 -6.91 4.44 17.35
C TRP A 134 -8.43 4.35 17.14
N ASP A 135 -8.92 4.36 15.89
CA ASP A 135 -10.35 4.08 15.60
C ASP A 135 -10.77 2.71 16.16
N CYS A 136 -9.96 1.66 15.97
CA CYS A 136 -10.23 0.32 16.51
C CYS A 136 -10.25 0.30 18.05
N TRP A 137 -9.25 0.93 18.68
CA TRP A 137 -9.15 1.01 20.14
C TRP A 137 -10.30 1.80 20.75
N LEU A 138 -10.63 2.97 20.20
CA LEU A 138 -11.65 3.85 20.74
C LEU A 138 -13.06 3.32 20.49
N LEU A 139 -13.28 2.56 19.41
CA LEU A 139 -14.52 1.79 19.23
C LEU A 139 -14.68 0.74 20.32
N PHE A 140 -13.62 -0.04 20.60
CA PHE A 140 -13.63 -1.04 21.67
C PHE A 140 -13.83 -0.41 23.07
N LEU A 141 -13.12 0.67 23.39
CA LEU A 141 -13.23 1.37 24.67
C LEU A 141 -14.60 2.02 24.85
N THR A 142 -15.14 2.68 23.81
CA THR A 142 -16.47 3.30 23.84
C THR A 142 -17.56 2.23 23.99
N TRP A 143 -17.40 1.08 23.36
CA TRP A 143 -18.31 -0.06 23.57
C TRP A 143 -18.29 -0.51 25.03
N ILE A 144 -17.12 -0.77 25.61
CA ILE A 144 -17.02 -1.19 27.02
C ILE A 144 -17.57 -0.14 27.97
N ALA A 145 -17.26 1.13 27.75
CA ALA A 145 -17.77 2.25 28.53
C ALA A 145 -19.30 2.29 28.52
N THR A 146 -19.89 2.14 27.33
CA THR A 146 -21.34 2.16 27.14
C THR A 146 -22.00 0.95 27.80
N VAL A 147 -21.40 -0.24 27.69
CA VAL A 147 -21.88 -1.45 28.40
C VAL A 147 -21.89 -1.20 29.92
N ARG A 148 -20.81 -0.65 30.49
CA ARG A 148 -20.75 -0.36 31.94
C ARG A 148 -21.80 0.66 32.38
N TRP A 149 -22.01 1.70 31.59
CA TRP A 149 -23.04 2.69 31.84
C TRP A 149 -24.45 2.11 31.76
N SER A 150 -24.72 1.22 30.81
CA SER A 150 -26.03 0.57 30.69
C SER A 150 -26.33 -0.43 31.83
N GLN A 151 -25.29 -1.03 32.42
CA GLN A 151 -25.41 -1.90 33.60
C GLN A 151 -25.55 -1.11 34.89
N SER A 152 -24.94 0.09 34.95
CA SER A 152 -24.97 0.99 36.09
C SER A 152 -24.93 2.44 35.60
N SER A 153 -26.10 3.07 35.49
CA SER A 153 -26.26 4.41 34.89
C SER A 153 -25.82 5.55 35.84
N THR A 154 -24.61 5.46 36.36
CA THR A 154 -24.00 6.49 37.20
C THR A 154 -23.42 7.61 36.36
N LYS A 155 -23.32 8.82 36.95
CA LYS A 155 -22.66 9.97 36.31
C LYS A 155 -21.20 9.67 35.93
N GLN A 156 -20.49 8.91 36.76
CA GLN A 156 -19.10 8.52 36.50
C GLN A 156 -18.96 7.70 35.21
N ASN A 157 -19.85 6.73 35.00
CA ASN A 157 -19.82 5.91 33.79
C ASN A 157 -20.22 6.70 32.53
N ALA A 158 -21.17 7.64 32.66
CA ALA A 158 -21.52 8.55 31.57
C ALA A 158 -20.32 9.44 31.18
N VAL A 159 -19.61 10.00 32.17
CA VAL A 159 -18.39 10.79 31.95
C VAL A 159 -17.31 9.96 31.23
N LEU A 160 -17.16 8.68 31.57
CA LEU A 160 -16.20 7.81 30.90
C LEU A 160 -16.52 7.61 29.40
N VAL A 161 -17.80 7.46 29.04
CA VAL A 161 -18.25 7.44 27.63
C VAL A 161 -17.95 8.77 26.94
N LEU A 162 -18.21 9.89 27.58
CA LEU A 162 -17.95 11.21 26.99
C LEU A 162 -16.45 11.45 26.78
N ILE A 163 -15.62 11.10 27.77
CA ILE A 163 -14.15 11.20 27.65
C ILE A 163 -13.65 10.33 26.49
N SER A 164 -14.13 9.09 26.35
CA SER A 164 -13.69 8.23 25.24
C SER A 164 -14.03 8.85 23.88
N LEU A 165 -15.19 9.49 23.75
CA LEU A 165 -15.60 10.17 22.51
C LEU A 165 -14.79 11.45 22.24
N VAL A 166 -14.51 12.28 23.26
CA VAL A 166 -13.66 13.47 23.11
C VAL A 166 -12.27 13.05 22.64
N VAL A 167 -11.67 12.04 23.27
CA VAL A 167 -10.37 11.50 22.88
C VAL A 167 -10.44 10.95 21.45
N TRP A 168 -11.51 10.26 21.09
CA TRP A 168 -11.69 9.75 19.73
C TRP A 168 -11.73 10.84 18.68
N ALA A 169 -12.59 11.85 18.86
CA ALA A 169 -12.74 12.94 17.91
C ALA A 169 -11.42 13.66 17.61
N ASN A 170 -10.52 13.76 18.59
CA ASN A 170 -9.24 14.45 18.48
C ASN A 170 -8.11 13.54 17.96
N LEU A 171 -8.19 12.22 18.12
CA LEU A 171 -7.14 11.29 17.69
C LEU A 171 -7.42 10.57 16.36
N ALA A 172 -8.68 10.36 15.98
CA ALA A 172 -9.01 9.54 14.82
C ALA A 172 -10.30 9.96 14.09
N PRO A 173 -10.38 9.71 12.76
CA PRO A 173 -11.46 10.24 11.92
C PRO A 173 -12.85 9.68 12.10
N LEU A 174 -13.00 8.40 12.45
CA LEU A 174 -14.28 7.69 12.33
C LEU A 174 -15.11 7.73 13.62
N CYS A 175 -14.97 8.83 14.37
CA CYS A 175 -15.61 9.02 15.66
C CYS A 175 -17.16 8.98 15.62
N LEU A 176 -17.80 9.15 14.46
CA LEU A 176 -19.25 8.99 14.30
C LEU A 176 -19.74 7.57 14.65
N LEU A 177 -18.88 6.55 14.46
CA LEU A 177 -19.17 5.19 14.93
C LEU A 177 -19.38 5.12 16.45
N GLY A 178 -18.75 6.04 17.20
CA GLY A 178 -18.97 6.17 18.63
C GLY A 178 -20.40 6.57 19.00
N ILE A 179 -21.04 7.46 18.24
CA ILE A 179 -22.46 7.80 18.45
C ILE A 179 -23.33 6.56 18.20
N ALA A 180 -23.05 5.82 17.12
CA ALA A 180 -23.76 4.58 16.81
C ALA A 180 -23.67 3.58 17.98
N VAL A 181 -22.47 3.38 18.53
CA VAL A 181 -22.26 2.53 19.72
C VAL A 181 -23.10 3.01 20.90
N VAL A 182 -23.04 4.29 21.26
CA VAL A 182 -23.81 4.86 22.38
C VAL A 182 -25.32 4.75 22.17
N ALA A 183 -25.78 4.91 20.93
CA ALA A 183 -27.19 4.84 20.59
C ALA A 183 -27.75 3.42 20.61
N ILE A 184 -26.96 2.41 20.25
CA ILE A 184 -27.44 1.03 20.01
C ILE A 184 -27.15 0.10 21.19
N VAL A 185 -25.94 0.15 21.75
CA VAL A 185 -25.48 -0.81 22.77
C VAL A 185 -26.44 -0.90 23.96
N PRO A 186 -27.01 0.19 24.50
CA PRO A 186 -27.92 0.10 25.64
C PRO A 186 -29.17 -0.76 25.36
N TRP A 187 -29.53 -0.99 24.10
CA TRP A 187 -30.72 -1.72 23.69
C TRP A 187 -30.46 -3.16 23.25
N LEU A 188 -29.20 -3.61 23.22
CA LEU A 188 -28.87 -4.99 22.87
C LEU A 188 -29.26 -5.96 23.99
N THR A 189 -29.58 -7.19 23.59
CA THR A 189 -30.03 -8.24 24.49
C THR A 189 -28.96 -8.60 25.53
N GLY A 190 -29.42 -8.93 26.74
CA GLY A 190 -28.60 -9.32 27.88
C GLY A 190 -27.80 -8.19 28.56
N ILE A 191 -27.74 -6.97 28.01
CA ILE A 191 -26.95 -5.85 28.57
C ILE A 191 -27.66 -5.15 29.73
N GLN A 192 -28.98 -5.03 29.67
CA GLN A 192 -29.77 -4.31 30.67
C GLN A 192 -29.97 -5.14 31.94
N THR A 193 -29.83 -4.48 33.08
CA THR A 193 -30.29 -4.97 34.40
C THR A 193 -31.61 -4.31 34.80
N GLU A 194 -31.82 -3.03 34.47
CA GLU A 194 -33.08 -2.29 34.72
C GLU A 194 -33.50 -1.41 33.52
N PRO A 195 -34.63 -1.72 32.84
CA PRO A 195 -35.00 -1.09 31.56
C PRO A 195 -35.57 0.33 31.68
N THR A 196 -36.03 0.78 32.85
CA THR A 196 -36.75 2.05 33.00
C THR A 196 -35.83 3.27 33.18
N VAL A 197 -34.73 3.11 33.92
CA VAL A 197 -33.76 4.19 34.20
C VAL A 197 -32.87 4.47 32.99
N THR A 198 -32.40 3.42 32.33
CA THR A 198 -31.57 3.49 31.11
C THR A 198 -32.29 4.21 29.97
N ARG A 199 -33.59 3.94 29.77
CA ARG A 199 -34.44 4.61 28.76
C ARG A 199 -34.52 6.11 28.95
N LYS A 200 -34.63 6.60 30.19
CA LYS A 200 -34.73 8.03 30.49
C LYS A 200 -33.42 8.78 30.22
N HIS A 201 -32.27 8.12 30.41
CA HIS A 201 -30.95 8.76 30.30
C HIS A 201 -30.25 8.52 28.95
N ALA A 202 -30.73 7.60 28.11
CA ALA A 202 -30.14 7.31 26.80
C ALA A 202 -30.20 8.50 25.83
N GLY A 203 -31.36 9.16 25.69
CA GLY A 203 -31.50 10.34 24.83
C GLY A 203 -30.54 11.48 25.20
N PRO A 204 -30.49 11.90 26.48
CA PRO A 204 -29.51 12.88 26.96
C PRO A 204 -28.06 12.46 26.74
N LEU A 205 -27.72 11.17 26.91
CA LEU A 205 -26.36 10.69 26.66
C LEU A 205 -25.99 10.80 25.17
N VAL A 206 -26.89 10.41 24.25
CA VAL A 206 -26.65 10.55 22.80
C VAL A 206 -26.45 12.02 22.41
N ALA A 207 -27.27 12.93 22.96
CA ALA A 207 -27.09 14.36 22.73
C ALA A 207 -25.74 14.87 23.28
N ALA A 208 -25.38 14.47 24.51
CA ALA A 208 -24.09 14.81 25.10
C ALA A 208 -22.90 14.21 24.33
N SER A 209 -23.05 13.02 23.76
CA SER A 209 -22.08 12.39 22.88
C SER A 209 -21.85 13.20 21.61
N ALA A 210 -22.90 13.74 21.00
CA ALA A 210 -22.76 14.64 19.85
C ALA A 210 -21.95 15.89 20.23
N PHE A 211 -22.26 16.53 21.37
CA PHE A 211 -21.49 17.67 21.87
C PHE A 211 -20.02 17.31 22.19
N ALA A 212 -19.78 16.13 22.77
CA ALA A 212 -18.43 15.65 23.07
C ALA A 212 -17.57 15.53 21.79
N LEU A 213 -18.14 15.03 20.69
CA LEU A 213 -17.44 14.94 19.42
C LEU A 213 -17.17 16.31 18.77
N MET A 214 -17.92 17.35 19.14
CA MET A 214 -17.69 18.71 18.67
C MET A 214 -16.55 19.43 19.41
N LEU A 215 -16.02 18.85 20.50
CA LEU A 215 -14.87 19.39 21.25
C LEU A 215 -13.55 19.14 20.51
N THR A 216 -13.44 19.73 19.33
CA THR A 216 -12.28 19.69 18.43
C THR A 216 -12.12 21.08 17.79
N PRO A 217 -10.95 21.41 17.23
CA PRO A 217 -10.76 22.67 16.50
C PRO A 217 -11.71 22.85 15.30
N ARG A 218 -12.26 21.74 14.79
CA ARG A 218 -13.21 21.71 13.67
C ARG A 218 -14.66 21.99 14.12
N GLY A 219 -14.98 21.83 15.40
CA GLY A 219 -16.30 22.10 15.97
C GLY A 219 -17.40 21.19 15.42
N TRP A 220 -18.54 21.77 15.06
CA TRP A 220 -19.70 21.05 14.51
C TRP A 220 -19.38 20.25 13.23
N PHE A 221 -18.45 20.74 12.41
CA PHE A 221 -18.09 20.09 11.14
C PHE A 221 -17.40 18.73 11.34
N THR A 222 -16.94 18.38 12.55
CA THR A 222 -16.39 17.06 12.85
C THR A 222 -17.34 15.92 12.53
N LEU A 223 -18.64 16.08 12.83
CA LEU A 223 -19.64 15.08 12.51
C LEU A 223 -19.80 14.90 11.00
N SER A 224 -19.78 16.00 10.24
CA SER A 224 -19.84 15.99 8.78
C SER A 224 -18.58 15.34 8.19
N ASP A 225 -17.39 15.74 8.64
CA ASP A 225 -16.12 15.19 8.17
C ASP A 225 -16.02 13.68 8.45
N SER A 226 -16.52 13.22 9.60
CA SER A 226 -16.57 11.80 9.95
C SER A 226 -17.56 11.05 9.07
N LEU A 227 -18.74 11.61 8.79
CA LEU A 227 -19.74 11.04 7.89
C LEU A 227 -19.20 10.92 6.45
N THR A 228 -18.58 11.97 5.92
CA THR A 228 -17.97 11.96 4.58
C THR A 228 -16.87 10.93 4.44
N GLN A 229 -16.08 10.70 5.50
CA GLN A 229 -15.05 9.65 5.50
C GLN A 229 -15.62 8.26 5.71
N LEU A 230 -16.71 8.10 6.46
CA LEU A 230 -17.33 6.80 6.70
C LEU A 230 -18.09 6.30 5.46
N LEU A 231 -18.83 7.18 4.79
CA LEU A 231 -19.66 6.89 3.63
C LEU A 231 -19.38 7.87 2.46
N PRO A 232 -18.17 7.85 1.88
CA PRO A 232 -17.80 8.76 0.80
C PRO A 232 -18.65 8.58 -0.47
N GLY A 233 -19.19 7.37 -0.69
CA GLY A 233 -20.09 7.07 -1.81
C GLY A 233 -21.43 7.81 -1.78
N LEU A 234 -21.78 8.51 -0.68
CA LEU A 234 -22.93 9.42 -0.65
C LEU A 234 -22.63 10.78 -1.31
N PHE A 235 -21.35 11.13 -1.42
CA PHE A 235 -20.90 12.46 -1.86
C PHE A 235 -20.14 12.42 -3.19
N TYR A 236 -19.57 11.27 -3.56
CA TYR A 236 -18.74 11.10 -4.75
C TYR A 236 -19.13 9.86 -5.56
N ALA A 237 -18.88 9.91 -6.87
CA ALA A 237 -19.12 8.79 -7.78
C ALA A 237 -18.20 7.60 -7.46
N ARG A 238 -18.72 6.37 -7.65
CA ARG A 238 -17.99 5.13 -7.37
C ARG A 238 -16.71 4.99 -8.20
N ASP A 239 -16.76 5.39 -9.46
CA ASP A 239 -15.61 5.30 -10.38
C ASP A 239 -14.43 6.15 -9.90
N LEU A 240 -14.75 7.30 -9.31
CA LEU A 240 -13.74 8.19 -8.72
C LEU A 240 -13.12 7.57 -7.46
N LEU A 241 -13.96 7.02 -6.57
CA LEU A 241 -13.49 6.38 -5.34
C LEU A 241 -12.69 5.11 -5.60
N ALA A 242 -12.94 4.39 -6.70
CA ALA A 242 -12.21 3.18 -7.08
C ALA A 242 -10.69 3.41 -7.25
N THR A 243 -10.27 4.65 -7.53
CA THR A 243 -8.85 5.03 -7.64
C THR A 243 -8.19 5.43 -6.32
N THR A 244 -8.93 5.33 -5.20
CA THR A 244 -8.50 5.81 -3.88
C THR A 244 -8.58 4.72 -2.81
N VAL A 245 -8.15 5.07 -1.59
CA VAL A 245 -8.30 4.20 -0.40
C VAL A 245 -9.76 3.98 0.00
N TRP A 246 -10.69 4.80 -0.47
CA TRP A 246 -12.12 4.71 -0.16
C TRP A 246 -12.93 3.87 -1.15
N GLN A 247 -12.25 3.08 -1.96
CA GLN A 247 -12.91 2.16 -2.89
C GLN A 247 -13.81 1.16 -2.14
N PRO A 248 -14.89 0.67 -2.77
CA PRO A 248 -15.71 -0.39 -2.20
C PRO A 248 -14.86 -1.63 -1.92
N THR A 249 -15.08 -2.29 -0.78
CA THR A 249 -14.15 -3.31 -0.26
C THR A 249 -13.91 -4.48 -1.22
N PHE A 250 -14.90 -4.87 -2.02
CA PHE A 250 -14.76 -5.97 -2.98
C PHE A 250 -14.00 -5.64 -4.27
N THR A 251 -13.67 -4.37 -4.57
CA THR A 251 -13.00 -4.01 -5.83
C THR A 251 -11.59 -4.57 -5.94
N GLN A 252 -10.91 -4.80 -4.81
CA GLN A 252 -9.56 -5.37 -4.75
C GLN A 252 -9.54 -6.92 -4.89
N GLY A 253 -10.71 -7.55 -5.01
CA GLY A 253 -10.83 -9.01 -5.04
C GLY A 253 -10.76 -9.67 -3.66
N LEU A 254 -10.33 -10.94 -3.64
CA LEU A 254 -10.23 -11.74 -2.41
C LEU A 254 -8.90 -11.46 -1.68
N THR A 255 -8.87 -10.42 -0.86
CA THR A 255 -7.78 -10.12 0.09
C THR A 255 -8.03 -10.78 1.45
N VAL A 256 -7.03 -10.81 2.32
CA VAL A 256 -7.18 -11.29 3.71
C VAL A 256 -8.27 -10.51 4.45
N GLU A 257 -8.35 -9.21 4.23
CA GLU A 257 -9.31 -8.32 4.86
C GLU A 257 -10.73 -8.62 4.39
N THR A 258 -10.92 -8.79 3.07
CA THR A 258 -12.24 -9.13 2.51
C THR A 258 -12.67 -10.54 2.90
N ALA A 259 -11.74 -11.49 2.98
CA ALA A 259 -12.00 -12.83 3.48
C ALA A 259 -12.40 -12.81 4.97
N GLY A 260 -11.65 -12.09 5.82
CA GLY A 260 -11.95 -11.93 7.24
C GLY A 260 -13.31 -11.25 7.48
N LEU A 261 -13.58 -10.14 6.77
CA LEU A 261 -14.87 -9.45 6.81
C LEU A 261 -16.00 -10.34 6.30
N GLY A 262 -15.78 -11.07 5.20
CA GLY A 262 -16.73 -12.02 4.62
C GLY A 262 -17.12 -13.12 5.60
N ILE A 263 -16.14 -13.75 6.27
CA ILE A 263 -16.40 -14.74 7.32
C ILE A 263 -17.19 -14.12 8.47
N LEU A 264 -16.75 -12.96 8.97
CA LEU A 264 -17.39 -12.30 10.10
C LEU A 264 -18.84 -11.91 9.80
N THR A 265 -19.09 -11.36 8.61
CA THR A 265 -20.42 -10.97 8.17
C THR A 265 -21.32 -12.17 7.90
N LEU A 266 -20.83 -13.21 7.22
CA LEU A 266 -21.58 -14.44 6.96
C LEU A 266 -21.99 -15.13 8.26
N VAL A 267 -21.05 -15.32 9.19
CA VAL A 267 -21.34 -15.95 10.49
C VAL A 267 -22.35 -15.13 11.27
N THR A 268 -22.20 -13.80 11.28
CA THR A 268 -23.15 -12.91 11.98
C THR A 268 -24.53 -12.94 11.34
N VAL A 269 -24.64 -12.91 10.01
CA VAL A 269 -25.92 -12.99 9.30
C VAL A 269 -26.62 -14.33 9.53
N CYS A 270 -25.90 -15.45 9.40
CA CYS A 270 -26.46 -16.77 9.70
C CYS A 270 -26.96 -16.84 11.15
N TYR A 271 -26.15 -16.35 12.10
CA TYR A 271 -26.55 -16.29 13.49
C TYR A 271 -27.83 -15.47 13.69
N LEU A 272 -27.89 -14.27 13.10
CA LEU A 272 -29.05 -13.38 13.21
C LEU A 272 -30.31 -13.98 12.58
N ILE A 273 -30.21 -14.64 11.41
CA ILE A 273 -31.35 -15.26 10.73
C ILE A 273 -31.92 -16.42 11.55
N PHE A 274 -31.06 -17.29 12.08
CA PHE A 274 -31.50 -18.53 12.71
C PHE A 274 -31.80 -18.39 14.21
N TYR A 275 -31.16 -17.44 14.91
CA TYR A 275 -31.17 -17.39 16.37
C TYR A 275 -31.50 -16.03 16.97
N SER A 276 -31.40 -14.93 16.22
CA SER A 276 -31.77 -13.63 16.78
C SER A 276 -33.28 -13.52 16.90
N THR A 277 -33.73 -13.08 18.08
CA THR A 277 -35.14 -12.81 18.37
C THR A 277 -35.48 -11.33 18.22
N GLY A 278 -34.49 -10.45 17.97
CA GLY A 278 -34.65 -9.00 18.01
C GLY A 278 -34.15 -8.28 16.75
N TRP A 279 -35.00 -7.44 16.16
CA TRP A 279 -34.66 -6.60 15.00
C TRP A 279 -33.50 -5.62 15.26
N LEU A 280 -33.28 -5.25 16.53
CA LEU A 280 -32.21 -4.33 16.94
C LEU A 280 -30.81 -4.87 16.68
N GLU A 281 -30.58 -6.18 16.83
CA GLU A 281 -29.27 -6.78 16.55
C GLU A 281 -28.97 -6.76 15.05
N SER A 282 -29.99 -7.00 14.22
CA SER A 282 -29.89 -6.87 12.76
C SER A 282 -29.62 -5.42 12.34
N PHE A 283 -30.29 -4.46 12.97
CA PHE A 283 -30.03 -3.04 12.73
C PHE A 283 -28.61 -2.63 13.15
N ALA A 284 -28.15 -3.10 14.33
CA ALA A 284 -26.79 -2.90 14.82
C ALA A 284 -25.75 -3.46 13.85
N PHE A 285 -26.00 -4.66 13.33
CA PHE A 285 -25.14 -5.29 12.33
C PHE A 285 -25.05 -4.45 11.06
N LEU A 286 -26.18 -3.97 10.53
CA LEU A 286 -26.19 -3.12 9.33
C LEU A 286 -25.39 -1.83 9.51
N ILE A 287 -25.42 -1.23 10.69
CA ILE A 287 -24.68 0.01 10.98
C ILE A 287 -23.16 -0.16 10.85
N PHE A 288 -22.62 -1.34 11.15
CA PHE A 288 -21.20 -1.64 10.95
C PHE A 288 -20.93 -2.27 9.58
N ALA A 289 -21.79 -3.17 9.11
CA ALA A 289 -21.58 -3.91 7.87
C ALA A 289 -21.68 -3.01 6.63
N VAL A 290 -22.62 -2.06 6.59
CA VAL A 290 -22.81 -1.19 5.42
C VAL A 290 -21.58 -0.30 5.17
N PRO A 291 -21.04 0.46 6.14
CA PRO A 291 -19.78 1.18 5.95
C PRO A 291 -18.61 0.25 5.60
N ALA A 292 -18.49 -0.91 6.26
CA ALA A 292 -17.41 -1.85 6.00
C ALA A 292 -17.38 -2.38 4.56
N TRP A 293 -18.54 -2.56 3.92
CA TRP A 293 -18.60 -3.03 2.54
C TRP A 293 -18.52 -1.91 1.50
N LEU A 294 -18.99 -0.71 1.84
CA LEU A 294 -18.98 0.43 0.94
C LEU A 294 -17.65 1.19 0.93
N ASN A 295 -16.81 1.01 1.94
CA ASN A 295 -15.58 1.76 2.12
C ASN A 295 -14.48 0.91 2.78
N ALA A 296 -13.44 0.58 2.00
CA ALA A 296 -12.31 -0.22 2.46
C ALA A 296 -11.60 0.39 3.70
N ASP A 297 -11.50 1.71 3.76
CA ASP A 297 -10.87 2.47 4.84
C ASP A 297 -11.64 2.39 6.19
N ALA A 298 -12.92 1.99 6.16
CA ALA A 298 -13.76 1.80 7.34
C ALA A 298 -13.83 0.33 7.82
N VAL A 299 -13.29 -0.62 7.06
CA VAL A 299 -13.38 -2.07 7.34
C VAL A 299 -12.89 -2.40 8.74
N SER A 300 -11.72 -1.89 9.12
CA SER A 300 -11.05 -2.28 10.36
C SER A 300 -11.85 -1.96 11.63
N PRO A 301 -12.25 -0.70 11.90
CA PRO A 301 -13.07 -0.40 13.08
C PRO A 301 -14.46 -1.05 13.00
N CYS A 302 -15.05 -1.16 11.81
CA CYS A 302 -16.33 -1.84 11.66
C CYS A 302 -16.25 -3.34 11.96
N ALA A 303 -15.14 -4.00 11.61
CA ALA A 303 -14.89 -5.40 11.97
C ALA A 303 -14.81 -5.59 13.49
N ILE A 304 -14.17 -4.66 14.23
CA ILE A 304 -14.21 -4.66 15.70
C ILE A 304 -15.67 -4.55 16.20
N GLY A 305 -16.48 -3.67 15.60
CA GLY A 305 -17.90 -3.49 15.94
C GLY A 305 -18.74 -4.74 15.70
N ILE A 306 -18.60 -5.38 14.53
CA ILE A 306 -19.30 -6.63 14.20
C ILE A 306 -18.83 -7.76 15.13
N ALA A 307 -17.53 -7.85 15.43
CA ALA A 307 -17.00 -8.87 16.33
C ALA A 307 -17.54 -8.71 17.76
N LEU A 308 -17.60 -7.47 18.27
CA LEU A 308 -18.20 -7.18 19.58
C LEU A 308 -19.69 -7.50 19.62
N LEU A 309 -20.43 -7.18 18.56
CA LEU A 309 -21.84 -7.50 18.42
C LEU A 309 -22.06 -9.02 18.40
N LEU A 310 -21.35 -9.74 17.54
CA LEU A 310 -21.44 -11.20 17.43
C LEU A 310 -21.07 -11.89 18.75
N GLY A 311 -19.94 -11.49 19.36
CA GLY A 311 -19.51 -12.01 20.65
C GLY A 311 -20.56 -11.75 21.74
N ARG A 312 -21.24 -10.60 21.69
CA ARG A 312 -22.31 -10.28 22.62
C ARG A 312 -23.56 -11.13 22.40
N SER A 313 -24.03 -11.23 21.16
CA SER A 313 -25.22 -12.02 20.85
C SER A 313 -25.00 -13.49 21.20
N LEU A 314 -23.83 -14.07 20.86
CA LEU A 314 -23.48 -15.45 21.24
C LEU A 314 -23.50 -15.70 22.75
N VAL A 315 -23.17 -14.67 23.56
CA VAL A 315 -23.27 -14.75 25.02
C VAL A 315 -24.72 -14.66 25.50
N ALA A 316 -25.52 -13.80 24.89
CA ALA A 316 -26.91 -13.56 25.29
C ALA A 316 -27.83 -14.73 24.91
N HIS A 317 -27.65 -15.28 23.71
CA HIS A 317 -28.36 -16.45 23.21
C HIS A 317 -27.32 -17.53 22.86
N PRO A 318 -26.87 -18.31 23.86
CA PRO A 318 -25.90 -19.37 23.62
C PRO A 318 -26.46 -20.37 22.63
N TYR A 319 -25.66 -20.65 21.60
CA TYR A 319 -25.97 -21.67 20.60
C TYR A 319 -26.27 -23.00 21.31
N PRO A 320 -27.34 -23.72 20.96
CA PRO A 320 -27.43 -25.12 21.34
C PRO A 320 -26.38 -25.88 20.52
N ILE A 321 -25.17 -26.03 21.07
CA ILE A 321 -24.04 -26.79 20.49
C ILE A 321 -24.44 -28.25 20.17
N GLN A 322 -25.63 -28.70 20.60
CA GLN A 322 -26.22 -29.99 20.25
C GLN A 322 -26.54 -30.17 18.75
N LEU A 323 -26.62 -29.11 17.93
CA LEU A 323 -26.93 -29.22 16.50
C LEU A 323 -25.70 -29.55 15.62
N LEU A 324 -24.47 -29.28 16.08
CA LEU A 324 -23.28 -29.94 15.52
C LEU A 324 -23.05 -31.24 16.30
N LYS A 325 -23.77 -32.30 15.92
CA LYS A 325 -23.34 -33.68 16.13
C LYS A 325 -22.09 -34.00 15.28
N THR A 326 -21.05 -33.18 15.36
CA THR A 326 -19.71 -33.50 14.83
C THR A 326 -18.90 -34.36 15.79
N LYS A 327 -19.42 -34.63 16.99
CA LYS A 327 -18.87 -35.61 17.93
C LYS A 327 -18.71 -37.02 17.33
N ASP A 328 -19.46 -37.34 16.28
CA ASP A 328 -19.40 -38.65 15.63
C ASP A 328 -18.41 -38.70 14.43
N LEU A 329 -17.89 -37.54 13.97
CA LEU A 329 -17.07 -37.45 12.75
C LEU A 329 -15.61 -37.05 13.00
N LEU A 330 -15.30 -36.35 14.09
CA LEU A 330 -13.97 -35.82 14.37
C LEU A 330 -13.64 -35.93 15.86
N SER A 331 -12.58 -36.67 16.19
CA SER A 331 -12.09 -36.70 17.57
C SER A 331 -11.61 -35.30 17.99
N PRO A 332 -11.82 -34.87 19.25
CA PRO A 332 -11.40 -33.56 19.72
C PRO A 332 -9.88 -33.35 19.62
N ALA A 333 -9.09 -34.43 19.65
CA ALA A 333 -7.66 -34.38 19.39
C ALA A 333 -7.34 -34.03 17.92
N LEU A 334 -8.04 -34.64 16.96
CA LEU A 334 -7.86 -34.36 15.54
C LEU A 334 -8.32 -32.94 15.18
N GLY A 335 -9.39 -32.44 15.79
CA GLY A 335 -9.82 -31.05 15.66
C GLY A 335 -8.78 -30.03 16.15
N ARG A 336 -8.12 -30.30 17.28
CA ARG A 336 -7.03 -29.46 17.79
C ARG A 336 -5.80 -29.51 16.88
N LEU A 337 -5.48 -30.68 16.32
CA LEU A 337 -4.38 -30.85 15.38
C LEU A 337 -4.64 -30.08 14.08
N LEU A 338 -5.84 -30.19 13.50
CA LEU A 338 -6.23 -29.42 12.32
C LEU A 338 -6.22 -27.92 12.56
N LEU A 339 -6.67 -27.46 13.74
CA LEU A 339 -6.58 -26.05 14.12
C LEU A 339 -5.11 -25.61 14.21
N GLY A 340 -4.26 -26.39 14.87
CA GLY A 340 -2.83 -26.10 14.99
C GLY A 340 -2.14 -26.04 13.62
N LEU A 341 -2.43 -27.00 12.74
CA LEU A 341 -1.91 -27.04 11.38
C LEU A 341 -2.41 -25.84 10.55
N GLY A 342 -3.70 -25.51 10.64
CA GLY A 342 -4.29 -24.36 9.95
C GLY A 342 -3.68 -23.03 10.40
N LEU A 343 -3.46 -22.87 11.72
CA LEU A 343 -2.79 -21.69 12.28
C LEU A 343 -1.33 -21.61 11.84
N LEU A 344 -0.63 -22.73 11.78
CA LEU A 344 0.76 -22.78 11.31
C LEU A 344 0.85 -22.39 9.83
N LEU A 345 -0.04 -22.92 8.98
CA LEU A 345 -0.11 -22.56 7.56
C LEU A 345 -0.46 -21.08 7.36
N LEU A 346 -1.45 -20.57 8.10
CA LEU A 346 -1.85 -19.16 8.04
C LEU A 346 -0.71 -18.23 8.50
N SER A 347 -0.07 -18.56 9.63
CA SER A 347 1.05 -17.79 10.19
C SER A 347 2.27 -17.83 9.27
N GLY A 348 2.57 -18.99 8.68
CA GLY A 348 3.65 -19.15 7.69
C GLY A 348 3.40 -18.33 6.43
N LYS A 349 2.18 -18.36 5.87
CA LYS A 349 1.84 -17.53 4.71
C LYS A 349 1.87 -16.03 5.01
N ALA A 350 1.39 -15.62 6.19
CA ALA A 350 1.46 -14.24 6.66
C ALA A 350 2.91 -13.78 6.84
N ALA A 351 3.74 -14.60 7.50
CA ALA A 351 5.16 -14.32 7.70
C ALA A 351 5.93 -14.25 6.36
N ALA A 352 5.52 -15.03 5.37
CA ALA A 352 6.09 -14.97 4.01
C ALA A 352 5.61 -13.76 3.19
N GLY A 353 4.57 -13.03 3.62
CA GLY A 353 3.96 -11.95 2.83
C GLY A 353 3.32 -12.42 1.52
N THR A 354 2.86 -13.68 1.48
CA THR A 354 2.25 -14.31 0.29
C THR A 354 0.73 -14.28 0.32
N LEU A 355 0.14 -13.77 1.41
CA LEU A 355 -1.30 -13.63 1.52
C LEU A 355 -1.80 -12.45 0.65
N PRO A 356 -2.88 -12.63 -0.13
CA PRO A 356 -3.46 -11.55 -0.92
C PRO A 356 -3.83 -10.33 -0.07
N GLY A 357 -3.36 -9.14 -0.44
CA GLY A 357 -3.55 -7.90 0.32
C GLY A 357 -2.54 -7.65 1.44
N GLN A 358 -1.73 -8.64 1.82
CA GLN A 358 -0.61 -8.45 2.75
C GLN A 358 0.70 -8.45 1.96
N SER A 359 1.14 -7.27 1.54
CA SER A 359 2.35 -7.13 0.73
C SER A 359 3.65 -7.25 1.52
N GLN A 360 3.62 -7.08 2.83
CA GLN A 360 4.82 -7.09 3.68
C GLN A 360 5.01 -8.45 4.35
N ARG A 361 6.26 -8.90 4.42
CA ARG A 361 6.69 -10.13 5.10
C ARG A 361 7.23 -9.85 6.50
N LEU A 362 7.51 -10.89 7.27
CA LEU A 362 8.00 -10.80 8.65
C LEU A 362 9.32 -10.00 8.69
N GLY A 363 9.35 -8.94 9.48
CA GLY A 363 10.50 -8.05 9.57
C GLY A 363 10.29 -6.89 10.53
N TRP A 364 11.27 -6.01 10.61
CA TRP A 364 11.33 -4.91 11.55
C TRP A 364 11.83 -3.63 10.89
N GLY A 365 11.30 -2.48 11.32
CA GLY A 365 11.73 -1.17 10.82
C GLY A 365 10.78 -0.60 9.78
N LEU A 366 11.32 0.11 8.79
CA LEU A 366 10.56 0.85 7.78
C LEU A 366 10.59 0.14 6.43
N ALA A 367 9.46 0.07 5.72
CA ALA A 367 9.44 -0.49 4.38
C ALA A 367 10.29 0.37 3.40
N PRO A 368 10.98 -0.23 2.42
CA PRO A 368 11.81 0.51 1.46
C PRO A 368 11.04 1.57 0.64
N GLU A 369 9.74 1.33 0.40
CA GLU A 369 8.83 2.27 -0.27
C GLU A 369 8.61 3.57 0.51
N LEU A 370 8.98 3.58 1.79
CA LEU A 370 8.89 4.73 2.69
C LEU A 370 10.27 5.33 3.00
N ASP A 371 11.34 4.88 2.35
CA ASP A 371 12.68 5.46 2.58
C ASP A 371 12.77 6.89 2.02
N ILE A 372 13.20 7.81 2.89
CA ILE A 372 13.32 9.24 2.60
C ILE A 372 14.74 9.64 2.20
N THR A 373 15.75 8.77 2.34
CA THR A 373 17.16 9.14 2.21
C THR A 373 17.49 9.78 0.85
N LEU A 374 17.16 9.10 -0.24
CA LEU A 374 17.43 9.56 -1.61
C LEU A 374 16.58 10.78 -2.00
N LEU A 375 15.35 10.86 -1.49
CA LEU A 375 14.52 12.05 -1.68
C LEU A 375 15.15 13.25 -0.96
N ASN A 376 15.56 13.08 0.30
CA ASN A 376 16.21 14.14 1.08
C ASN A 376 17.52 14.61 0.45
N GLN A 377 18.31 13.71 -0.14
CA GLN A 377 19.52 14.10 -0.88
C GLN A 377 19.19 14.98 -2.10
N ALA A 378 18.08 14.70 -2.79
CA ALA A 378 17.67 15.45 -3.98
C ALA A 378 17.06 16.82 -3.65
N ILE A 379 16.14 16.90 -2.68
CA ILE A 379 15.39 18.13 -2.39
C ILE A 379 15.82 18.86 -1.11
N GLY A 380 16.44 18.16 -0.16
CA GLY A 380 16.85 18.70 1.15
C GLY A 380 17.73 19.95 1.04
N PRO A 381 18.80 19.95 0.21
CA PRO A 381 19.68 21.10 0.03
C PRO A 381 19.07 22.33 -0.67
N LEU A 382 17.90 22.19 -1.30
CA LEU A 382 17.31 23.24 -2.14
C LEU A 382 16.27 24.08 -1.38
N GLU A 383 16.37 25.40 -1.41
CA GLU A 383 15.43 26.30 -0.74
C GLU A 383 14.21 26.61 -1.61
N TYR A 384 13.28 25.66 -1.69
CA TYR A 384 12.01 25.87 -2.38
C TYR A 384 11.01 26.68 -1.57
N GLU A 385 10.15 27.45 -2.26
CA GLU A 385 9.08 28.25 -1.65
C GLU A 385 7.76 28.07 -2.42
N GLY A 386 6.62 28.06 -1.71
CA GLY A 386 5.31 27.94 -2.35
C GLY A 386 4.73 26.54 -2.27
N THR A 387 4.36 25.95 -3.41
CA THR A 387 3.59 24.69 -3.40
C THR A 387 4.29 23.54 -4.12
N ALA A 388 4.06 22.34 -3.62
CA ALA A 388 4.35 21.09 -4.29
C ALA A 388 3.06 20.37 -4.64
N HIS A 389 3.02 19.73 -5.80
CA HIS A 389 1.96 18.78 -6.13
C HIS A 389 2.44 17.37 -5.81
N CYS A 390 1.72 16.72 -4.90
CA CYS A 390 2.00 15.37 -4.44
C CYS A 390 0.91 14.44 -4.93
N MET A 391 1.26 13.39 -5.68
CA MET A 391 0.26 12.48 -6.24
C MET A 391 -0.41 11.59 -5.17
N ASP A 392 0.22 11.40 -4.02
CA ASP A 392 -0.30 10.59 -2.92
C ASP A 392 0.09 11.15 -1.54
N ILE A 393 -0.45 10.53 -0.49
CA ILE A 393 -0.20 10.93 0.89
C ILE A 393 1.24 10.63 1.35
N THR A 394 1.86 9.60 0.77
CA THR A 394 3.27 9.26 1.00
C THR A 394 4.18 10.40 0.61
N SER A 395 4.03 10.89 -0.62
CA SER A 395 4.79 12.01 -1.17
C SER A 395 4.58 13.29 -0.36
N ALA A 396 3.33 13.59 0.03
CA ALA A 396 3.02 14.73 0.87
C ALA A 396 3.65 14.63 2.26
N GLY A 397 3.59 13.46 2.90
CA GLY A 397 4.18 13.21 4.21
C GLY A 397 5.70 13.33 4.21
N MET A 398 6.38 12.72 3.23
CA MET A 398 7.84 12.78 3.10
C MET A 398 8.33 14.21 2.86
N LEU A 399 7.61 14.97 2.02
CA LEU A 399 7.94 16.38 1.79
C LEU A 399 7.85 17.19 3.07
N CYS A 400 6.74 17.10 3.81
CA CYS A 400 6.57 17.84 5.07
C CYS A 400 7.63 17.49 6.11
N TRP A 401 8.07 16.22 6.14
CA TRP A 401 9.11 15.77 7.05
C TRP A 401 10.49 16.33 6.68
N ILE A 402 10.85 16.29 5.40
CA ILE A 402 12.14 16.79 4.90
C ILE A 402 12.19 18.33 4.97
N LYS A 403 11.09 18.99 4.61
CA LYS A 403 10.92 20.46 4.61
C LYS A 403 10.11 20.91 5.81
N ALA A 404 10.67 20.65 6.99
CA ALA A 404 10.09 21.04 8.28
C ALA A 404 10.05 22.57 8.51
N ASP A 405 10.66 23.37 7.64
CA ASP A 405 10.55 24.84 7.62
C ASP A 405 9.24 25.33 6.98
N HIS A 406 8.48 24.43 6.34
CA HIS A 406 7.16 24.68 5.75
C HIS A 406 7.13 25.80 4.70
N LYS A 407 8.29 26.16 4.13
CA LYS A 407 8.39 27.16 3.04
C LYS A 407 7.76 26.64 1.74
N ILE A 408 8.01 25.36 1.44
CA ILE A 408 7.29 24.62 0.41
C ILE A 408 6.32 23.65 1.08
N ARG A 409 5.07 23.63 0.61
CA ARG A 409 4.01 22.81 1.20
C ARG A 409 3.26 22.03 0.13
N PRO A 410 2.83 20.78 0.40
CA PRO A 410 1.87 20.11 -0.46
C PRO A 410 0.62 20.97 -0.64
N TYR A 411 0.04 20.99 -1.84
CA TYR A 411 -1.19 21.76 -2.08
C TYR A 411 -2.35 21.27 -1.21
N LEU A 412 -2.80 20.02 -1.40
CA LEU A 412 -3.78 19.33 -0.55
C LEU A 412 -3.48 17.84 -0.53
N THR A 413 -3.73 17.17 0.59
CA THR A 413 -3.79 15.69 0.59
C THR A 413 -5.14 15.22 0.07
N HIS A 414 -5.23 13.99 -0.46
CA HIS A 414 -6.51 13.42 -0.92
C HIS A 414 -7.60 13.45 0.17
N ARG A 415 -7.21 13.26 1.44
CA ARG A 415 -8.14 13.30 2.57
C ARG A 415 -8.68 14.70 2.84
N GLN A 416 -7.84 15.72 2.72
CA GLN A 416 -8.28 17.11 2.81
C GLN A 416 -9.15 17.49 1.62
N ALA A 417 -8.78 17.06 0.41
CA ALA A 417 -9.56 17.28 -0.80
C ALA A 417 -10.95 16.63 -0.72
N LEU A 418 -11.06 15.40 -0.16
CA LEU A 418 -12.32 14.73 0.11
C LEU A 418 -13.24 15.59 0.99
N LYS A 419 -12.74 16.05 2.14
CA LYS A 419 -13.50 16.87 3.10
C LYS A 419 -13.93 18.24 2.54
N GLN A 420 -13.16 18.79 1.62
CA GLN A 420 -13.41 20.11 1.04
C GLN A 420 -14.25 20.10 -0.25
N GLY A 421 -14.68 18.93 -0.74
CA GLY A 421 -15.40 18.85 -2.01
C GLY A 421 -14.51 18.93 -3.27
N ARG A 422 -13.18 18.82 -3.11
CA ARG A 422 -12.17 19.04 -4.19
C ARG A 422 -11.48 17.77 -4.66
N LEU A 423 -11.94 16.59 -4.23
CA LEU A 423 -11.28 15.32 -4.57
C LEU A 423 -11.22 15.08 -6.09
N PHE A 424 -12.27 15.43 -6.83
CA PHE A 424 -12.28 15.33 -8.28
C PHE A 424 -11.20 16.19 -8.93
N GLU A 425 -10.96 17.39 -8.41
CA GLU A 425 -9.91 18.26 -8.93
C GLU A 425 -8.54 17.61 -8.75
N GLU A 426 -8.21 17.09 -7.57
CA GLU A 426 -6.90 16.45 -7.35
C GLU A 426 -6.71 15.18 -8.20
N LEU A 427 -7.71 14.30 -8.25
CA LEU A 427 -7.59 13.05 -9.02
C LEU A 427 -7.58 13.29 -10.53
N SER A 428 -8.34 14.27 -11.03
CA SER A 428 -8.27 14.67 -12.44
C SER A 428 -6.91 15.24 -12.82
N LEU A 429 -6.23 15.97 -11.93
CA LEU A 429 -4.87 16.43 -12.19
C LEU A 429 -3.89 15.26 -12.30
N ASN A 430 -4.01 14.27 -11.40
CA ASN A 430 -3.18 13.07 -11.45
C ASN A 430 -3.43 12.24 -12.72
N ALA A 431 -4.69 12.16 -13.17
CA ALA A 431 -5.04 11.52 -14.43
C ALA A 431 -4.48 12.30 -15.64
N GLU A 432 -4.66 13.63 -15.68
CA GLU A 432 -4.11 14.48 -16.75
C GLU A 432 -2.59 14.38 -16.86
N LEU A 433 -1.89 14.31 -15.71
CA LEU A 433 -0.44 14.07 -15.64
C LEU A 433 -0.07 12.69 -16.19
N SER A 434 -0.84 11.65 -15.82
CA SER A 434 -0.63 10.28 -16.29
C SER A 434 -0.86 10.13 -17.79
N ASP A 435 -1.81 10.88 -18.35
CA ASP A 435 -2.20 10.84 -19.76
C ASP A 435 -1.34 11.78 -20.64
N GLY A 436 -0.48 12.61 -20.04
CA GLY A 436 0.41 13.53 -20.76
C GLY A 436 -0.29 14.76 -21.37
N TRP A 437 -1.49 15.11 -20.92
CA TRP A 437 -2.32 16.15 -21.54
C TRP A 437 -1.95 17.58 -21.11
N MET A 438 -1.00 18.19 -21.82
CA MET A 438 -0.41 19.47 -21.39
C MET A 438 -1.34 20.71 -21.48
N LEU A 439 -2.05 20.93 -22.60
CA LEU A 439 -2.68 22.24 -22.88
C LEU A 439 -4.09 22.23 -23.54
N GLN A 440 -4.62 21.13 -24.06
CA GLN A 440 -5.80 21.17 -24.94
C GLN A 440 -7.02 20.42 -24.38
N LYS A 441 -7.75 21.03 -23.44
CA LYS A 441 -9.15 20.66 -23.13
C LYS A 441 -9.91 21.81 -22.46
N PRO A 442 -11.21 21.98 -22.74
CA PRO A 442 -12.10 22.75 -21.89
C PRO A 442 -12.22 22.06 -20.52
N ARG A 443 -12.10 22.84 -19.46
CA ARG A 443 -12.22 22.41 -18.06
C ARG A 443 -13.69 22.43 -17.65
N MET A 444 -14.07 21.55 -16.74
CA MET A 444 -15.39 21.59 -16.08
C MET A 444 -15.60 22.87 -15.24
N SER A 445 -14.52 23.55 -14.86
CA SER A 445 -14.57 24.87 -14.20
C SER A 445 -14.83 26.05 -15.16
N GLY A 446 -15.03 25.79 -16.46
CA GLY A 446 -15.25 26.81 -17.49
C GLY A 446 -13.97 27.42 -18.07
N GLY A 447 -12.79 27.05 -17.56
CA GLY A 447 -11.49 27.47 -18.10
C GLY A 447 -10.98 26.58 -19.26
N TRP A 448 -9.85 26.94 -19.85
CA TRP A 448 -9.14 26.13 -20.85
C TRP A 448 -7.74 25.75 -20.34
N GLY A 449 -7.27 24.55 -20.66
CA GLY A 449 -5.89 24.12 -20.41
C GLY A 449 -5.78 22.84 -19.57
N GLY A 450 -4.76 22.03 -19.86
CA GLY A 450 -4.46 20.78 -19.14
C GLY A 450 -3.71 20.98 -17.82
N TRP A 451 -2.97 19.95 -17.39
CA TRP A 451 -2.30 19.90 -16.10
C TRP A 451 -1.31 21.07 -15.90
N TRP A 452 -0.65 21.52 -16.97
CA TRP A 452 0.36 22.58 -16.91
C TRP A 452 -0.18 23.89 -16.32
N VAL A 453 -1.34 24.33 -16.81
CA VAL A 453 -1.95 25.58 -16.36
C VAL A 453 -2.39 25.44 -14.90
N ARG A 454 -2.87 24.28 -14.47
CA ARG A 454 -3.26 24.04 -13.06
C ARG A 454 -2.06 24.10 -12.12
N LEU A 455 -0.92 23.54 -12.51
CA LEU A 455 0.32 23.63 -11.73
C LEU A 455 0.81 25.09 -11.64
N LYS A 456 0.71 25.84 -12.74
CA LYS A 456 1.05 27.27 -12.76
C LYS A 456 0.13 28.08 -11.85
N ASP A 457 -1.18 27.85 -11.90
CA ASP A 457 -2.18 28.53 -11.05
C ASP A 457 -1.91 28.27 -9.55
N ARG A 458 -1.34 27.10 -9.22
CA ARG A 458 -0.94 26.72 -7.85
C ARG A 458 0.42 27.26 -7.42
N ASN A 459 1.17 27.93 -8.30
CA ASN A 459 2.59 28.26 -8.09
C ASN A 459 3.41 27.02 -7.68
N CYS A 460 3.21 25.92 -8.41
CA CYS A 460 3.87 24.65 -8.15
C CYS A 460 5.34 24.71 -8.58
N GLN A 461 6.26 24.51 -7.63
CA GLN A 461 7.71 24.43 -7.89
C GLN A 461 8.22 22.98 -7.94
N LEU A 462 7.52 22.05 -7.29
CA LEU A 462 7.95 20.68 -7.15
C LEU A 462 6.82 19.70 -7.46
N LEU A 463 7.11 18.73 -8.32
CA LEU A 463 6.24 17.59 -8.58
C LEU A 463 6.81 16.36 -7.87
N LEU A 464 6.01 15.70 -7.03
CA LEU A 464 6.41 14.48 -6.34
C LEU A 464 5.58 13.29 -6.84
N VAL A 465 6.27 12.35 -7.50
CA VAL A 465 5.67 11.19 -8.16
C VAL A 465 6.16 9.91 -7.48
N PRO A 466 5.26 9.08 -6.91
CA PRO A 466 5.63 7.81 -6.30
C PRO A 466 6.40 6.89 -7.25
N ASN A 467 7.39 6.18 -6.73
CA ASN A 467 8.12 5.15 -7.48
C ASN A 467 7.12 4.06 -7.96
N GLY A 468 7.24 3.64 -9.22
CA GLY A 468 6.31 2.68 -9.84
C GLY A 468 5.08 3.30 -10.55
N GLN A 469 4.86 4.61 -10.48
CA GLN A 469 3.88 5.33 -11.32
C GLN A 469 4.36 5.45 -12.78
N THR A 470 4.48 4.32 -13.46
CA THR A 470 5.13 4.22 -14.78
C THR A 470 4.49 5.11 -15.84
N ARG A 471 3.16 5.26 -15.84
CA ARG A 471 2.43 6.12 -16.79
C ARG A 471 2.82 7.58 -16.63
N THR A 472 2.80 8.10 -15.41
CA THR A 472 3.15 9.49 -15.11
C THR A 472 4.61 9.78 -15.38
N ILE A 473 5.52 8.90 -14.94
CA ILE A 473 6.96 9.03 -15.20
C ILE A 473 7.22 9.09 -16.71
N ARG A 474 6.57 8.23 -17.49
CA ARG A 474 6.66 8.23 -18.96
C ARG A 474 6.10 9.51 -19.56
N ALA A 475 4.94 9.96 -19.11
CA ALA A 475 4.31 11.18 -19.62
C ALA A 475 5.14 12.45 -19.32
N LEU A 476 5.90 12.46 -18.23
CA LEU A 476 6.79 13.57 -17.87
C LEU A 476 8.12 13.55 -18.61
N PHE A 477 8.53 12.44 -19.23
CA PHE A 477 9.83 12.29 -19.88
C PHE A 477 10.11 13.38 -20.93
N ASP A 478 9.15 13.62 -21.83
CA ASP A 478 9.25 14.64 -22.89
C ASP A 478 8.89 16.07 -22.42
N SER A 479 8.59 16.22 -21.12
CA SER A 479 8.16 17.49 -20.56
C SER A 479 9.33 18.34 -20.05
N ARG A 480 9.05 19.59 -19.71
CA ARG A 480 10.04 20.46 -19.04
C ARG A 480 10.28 20.10 -17.57
N TRP A 481 9.43 19.26 -16.99
CA TRP A 481 9.62 18.70 -15.66
C TRP A 481 10.54 17.49 -15.77
N GLN A 482 11.74 17.61 -15.19
CA GLN A 482 12.77 16.59 -15.28
C GLN A 482 13.03 15.98 -13.90
N PRO A 483 13.29 14.67 -13.83
CA PRO A 483 13.54 14.00 -12.55
C PRO A 483 14.87 14.48 -11.97
N MET A 484 14.94 14.57 -10.64
CA MET A 484 16.14 14.90 -9.88
C MET A 484 16.72 13.70 -9.13
N SER A 485 16.06 12.53 -9.21
CA SER A 485 16.55 11.25 -8.74
C SER A 485 16.05 10.14 -9.67
N VAL A 486 16.77 9.02 -9.73
CA VAL A 486 16.40 7.82 -10.51
C VAL A 486 15.84 6.69 -9.65
N ASP A 487 16.08 6.73 -8.33
CA ASP A 487 15.86 5.58 -7.44
C ASP A 487 15.16 5.94 -6.12
N ALA A 488 14.82 7.22 -5.91
CA ALA A 488 14.09 7.62 -4.72
C ALA A 488 12.70 6.96 -4.65
N ALA A 489 12.25 6.60 -3.45
CA ALA A 489 10.93 6.00 -3.21
C ALA A 489 9.77 6.92 -3.69
N VAL A 490 10.00 8.24 -3.65
CA VAL A 490 9.22 9.24 -4.35
C VAL A 490 10.18 10.04 -5.20
N ILE A 491 9.93 10.10 -6.50
CA ILE A 491 10.81 10.73 -7.47
C ILE A 491 10.45 12.22 -7.56
N PRO A 492 11.38 13.11 -7.17
CA PRO A 492 11.14 14.53 -7.27
C PRO A 492 11.43 15.02 -8.70
N TYR A 493 10.48 15.75 -9.26
CA TYR A 493 10.56 16.39 -10.56
C TYR A 493 10.65 17.90 -10.36
N GLY A 494 11.72 18.50 -10.89
CA GLY A 494 11.95 19.94 -10.90
C GLY A 494 11.76 20.52 -12.29
N TRP A 495 11.52 21.82 -12.36
CA TRP A 495 11.39 22.53 -13.62
C TRP A 495 12.77 22.84 -14.24
N SER A 496 13.06 22.31 -15.43
CA SER A 496 14.37 22.50 -16.10
C SER A 496 14.80 23.96 -16.29
N GLY A 497 13.86 24.92 -16.33
CA GLY A 497 14.13 26.35 -16.46
C GLY A 497 14.26 27.12 -15.13
N GLU A 498 14.26 26.43 -13.98
CA GLU A 498 14.31 27.06 -12.66
C GLU A 498 15.69 26.88 -12.02
N LEU A 499 16.27 27.99 -11.55
CA LEU A 499 17.65 28.05 -11.05
C LEU A 499 17.92 27.07 -9.88
N LEU A 500 16.91 26.76 -9.07
CA LEU A 500 17.03 25.87 -7.92
C LEU A 500 17.15 24.40 -8.32
N SER A 501 16.37 23.95 -9.29
CA SER A 501 16.30 22.53 -9.68
C SER A 501 17.30 22.15 -10.78
N THR A 502 17.66 23.10 -11.66
CA THR A 502 18.59 22.85 -12.78
C THR A 502 19.91 22.16 -12.36
N PRO A 503 20.60 22.55 -11.26
CA PRO A 503 21.85 21.89 -10.86
C PRO A 503 21.68 20.41 -10.52
N GLN A 504 20.58 20.02 -9.87
CA GLN A 504 20.32 18.61 -9.55
C GLN A 504 19.92 17.82 -10.79
N ILE A 505 19.15 18.42 -11.69
CA ILE A 505 18.80 17.81 -12.99
C ILE A 505 20.08 17.54 -13.80
N ILE A 506 21.00 18.50 -13.88
CA ILE A 506 22.28 18.35 -14.60
C ILE A 506 23.14 17.27 -13.96
N LYS A 507 23.21 17.21 -12.62
CA LYS A 507 23.94 16.15 -11.90
C LYS A 507 23.42 14.75 -12.20
N LEU A 508 22.13 14.62 -12.54
CA LEU A 508 21.51 13.33 -12.84
C LEU A 508 21.80 12.82 -14.26
N LEU A 509 22.09 13.71 -15.21
CA LEU A 509 22.40 13.33 -16.61
C LEU A 509 23.56 12.31 -16.72
N PRO A 510 24.75 12.54 -16.13
CA PRO A 510 25.83 11.55 -16.19
C PRO A 510 25.50 10.26 -15.43
N VAL A 511 24.64 10.33 -14.40
CA VAL A 511 24.20 9.13 -13.66
C VAL A 511 23.30 8.27 -14.54
N LYS A 512 22.35 8.87 -15.26
CA LYS A 512 21.51 8.14 -16.24
C LYS A 512 22.35 7.48 -17.34
N GLU A 513 23.34 8.21 -17.84
CA GLU A 513 24.26 7.69 -18.85
C GLU A 513 25.11 6.53 -18.30
N PHE A 514 25.65 6.68 -17.09
CA PHE A 514 26.38 5.63 -16.40
C PHE A 514 25.52 4.37 -16.23
N LEU A 515 24.29 4.54 -15.72
CA LEU A 515 23.37 3.43 -15.49
C LEU A 515 23.00 2.71 -16.78
N ASN A 516 22.85 3.41 -17.90
CA ASN A 516 22.42 2.77 -19.13
C ASN A 516 23.59 2.20 -19.97
N ARG A 517 24.79 2.79 -19.89
CA ARG A 517 25.86 2.55 -20.88
C ARG A 517 27.20 2.10 -20.30
N LYS A 518 27.54 2.46 -19.06
CA LYS A 518 28.87 2.17 -18.48
C LYS A 518 28.87 0.82 -17.77
N GLN A 519 30.04 0.36 -17.34
CA GLN A 519 30.21 -0.96 -16.71
C GLN A 519 29.72 -0.95 -15.26
N TRP A 520 28.66 -1.70 -14.98
CA TRP A 520 28.18 -2.02 -13.63
C TRP A 520 27.26 -3.24 -13.69
N THR A 521 27.11 -3.91 -12.55
CA THR A 521 26.24 -5.09 -12.38
C THR A 521 25.31 -4.89 -11.19
N TYR A 522 24.12 -5.48 -11.25
CA TYR A 522 23.17 -5.43 -10.16
C TYR A 522 23.42 -6.57 -9.18
N SER A 523 23.61 -6.25 -7.90
CA SER A 523 23.62 -7.23 -6.82
C SER A 523 22.21 -7.39 -6.26
N LEU A 524 21.77 -8.64 -6.10
CA LEU A 524 20.50 -8.92 -5.43
C LEU A 524 20.48 -8.31 -4.01
N PRO A 525 19.31 -7.84 -3.53
CA PRO A 525 19.18 -7.29 -2.19
C PRO A 525 19.64 -8.30 -1.13
N ASP A 526 20.34 -7.82 -0.09
CA ASP A 526 20.73 -8.67 1.03
C ASP A 526 19.48 -9.29 1.69
N PRO A 527 19.41 -10.62 1.88
CA PRO A 527 18.31 -11.27 2.59
C PRO A 527 18.10 -10.75 4.02
N SER A 528 19.13 -10.15 4.63
CA SER A 528 19.04 -9.52 5.95
C SER A 528 18.38 -8.13 5.94
N GLY A 529 18.24 -7.51 4.77
CA GLY A 529 17.69 -6.17 4.60
C GLY A 529 18.71 -5.06 4.84
N THR A 530 18.25 -3.89 5.29
CA THR A 530 19.09 -2.73 5.63
C THR A 530 19.07 -2.49 7.14
N PRO A 531 19.99 -1.67 7.71
CA PRO A 531 19.98 -1.35 9.14
C PRO A 531 18.64 -0.76 9.62
N ASP A 532 17.92 -0.04 8.74
CA ASP A 532 16.62 0.57 9.02
C ASP A 532 15.42 -0.34 8.65
N CYS A 533 15.67 -1.46 7.97
CA CYS A 533 14.67 -2.44 7.55
C CYS A 533 15.25 -3.86 7.66
N ALA A 534 15.11 -4.49 8.82
CA ALA A 534 15.53 -5.87 9.01
C ALA A 534 14.49 -6.84 8.45
N ASP A 535 14.91 -7.70 7.54
CA ASP A 535 14.03 -8.68 6.92
C ASP A 535 14.21 -10.07 7.55
N TRP A 536 13.44 -10.33 8.61
CA TRP A 536 13.57 -11.58 9.37
C TRP A 536 13.14 -12.80 8.57
N TRP A 537 12.18 -12.67 7.66
CA TRP A 537 11.81 -13.77 6.78
C TRP A 537 12.98 -14.20 5.89
N GLY A 538 13.64 -13.26 5.20
CA GLY A 538 14.80 -13.52 4.37
C GLY A 538 16.00 -14.04 5.15
N MET A 539 16.22 -13.56 6.38
CA MET A 539 17.21 -14.16 7.29
C MET A 539 16.93 -15.64 7.60
N LEU A 540 15.64 -16.00 7.75
CA LEU A 540 15.22 -17.37 8.09
C LEU A 540 15.22 -18.30 6.87
N THR A 541 14.85 -17.81 5.69
CA THR A 541 14.68 -18.63 4.48
C THR A 541 15.82 -18.51 3.47
N GLY A 542 16.66 -17.49 3.60
CA GLY A 542 17.67 -17.13 2.60
C GLY A 542 17.07 -16.46 1.34
N SER A 543 15.77 -16.14 1.30
CA SER A 543 15.14 -15.52 0.12
C SER A 543 14.99 -14.00 0.26
N PRO A 544 15.58 -13.18 -0.64
CA PRO A 544 15.52 -11.73 -0.57
C PRO A 544 14.14 -11.17 -0.98
N ASN A 545 13.89 -9.90 -0.70
CA ASN A 545 12.64 -9.23 -1.03
C ASN A 545 12.78 -8.65 -2.42
N LEU A 546 12.03 -9.19 -3.38
CA LEU A 546 12.16 -8.83 -4.80
C LEU A 546 11.42 -7.54 -5.15
N LYS A 547 10.49 -7.08 -4.30
CA LYS A 547 9.61 -5.93 -4.61
C LYS A 547 10.37 -4.62 -4.88
N PRO A 548 11.37 -4.23 -4.06
CA PRO A 548 12.14 -3.02 -4.33
C PRO A 548 12.86 -3.08 -5.69
N ALA A 549 13.48 -4.22 -6.01
CA ALA A 549 14.18 -4.42 -7.28
C ALA A 549 13.21 -4.35 -8.48
N LEU A 550 12.03 -4.96 -8.37
CA LEU A 550 10.99 -4.89 -9.40
C LEU A 550 10.47 -3.46 -9.60
N LEU A 551 10.26 -2.71 -8.52
CA LEU A 551 9.85 -1.30 -8.58
C LEU A 551 10.93 -0.43 -9.24
N GLN A 552 12.20 -0.67 -8.92
CA GLN A 552 13.33 0.01 -9.55
C GLN A 552 13.39 -0.28 -11.06
N ALA A 553 13.27 -1.54 -11.47
CA ALA A 553 13.23 -1.92 -12.88
C ALA A 553 12.07 -1.26 -13.64
N ARG A 554 10.86 -1.21 -13.05
CA ARG A 554 9.69 -0.50 -13.59
C ARG A 554 9.96 0.99 -13.81
N THR A 555 10.64 1.62 -12.85
CA THR A 555 10.98 3.04 -12.92
C THR A 555 12.06 3.32 -13.96
N PHE A 556 13.10 2.49 -14.05
CA PHE A 556 14.10 2.58 -15.12
C PHE A 556 13.44 2.43 -16.51
N ARG A 557 12.57 1.44 -16.70
CA ARG A 557 11.78 1.30 -17.93
C ARG A 557 10.95 2.54 -18.23
N ALA A 558 10.28 3.10 -17.23
CA ALA A 558 9.46 4.30 -17.41
C ALA A 558 10.29 5.55 -17.78
N MET A 559 11.54 5.63 -17.30
CA MET A 559 12.52 6.65 -17.66
C MET A 559 13.30 6.35 -18.96
N GLN A 560 12.91 5.33 -19.72
CA GLN A 560 13.61 4.86 -20.94
C GLN A 560 15.07 4.41 -20.70
N LEU A 561 15.41 3.99 -19.48
CA LEU A 561 16.70 3.38 -19.13
C LEU A 561 16.62 1.86 -19.26
N TYR A 562 16.35 1.39 -20.48
CA TYR A 562 16.01 -0.02 -20.74
C TYR A 562 17.14 -0.99 -20.39
N THR A 563 18.39 -0.66 -20.72
CA THR A 563 19.55 -1.50 -20.38
C THR A 563 19.72 -1.58 -18.86
N ALA A 564 19.50 -0.48 -18.15
CA ALA A 564 19.53 -0.46 -16.69
C ALA A 564 18.42 -1.33 -16.09
N ALA A 565 17.20 -1.27 -16.64
CA ALA A 565 16.10 -2.13 -16.22
C ALA A 565 16.42 -3.61 -16.43
N LEU A 566 16.98 -3.98 -17.58
CA LEU A 566 17.36 -5.37 -17.89
C LEU A 566 18.51 -5.87 -17.00
N ARG A 567 19.49 -5.02 -16.67
CA ARG A 567 20.55 -5.35 -15.69
C ARG A 567 20.01 -5.71 -14.31
N VAL A 568 18.89 -5.09 -13.89
CA VAL A 568 18.20 -5.44 -12.63
C VAL A 568 17.38 -6.72 -12.80
N LEU A 569 16.73 -6.93 -13.95
CA LEU A 569 15.84 -8.07 -14.21
C LEU A 569 16.59 -9.39 -14.45
N HIS A 570 17.77 -9.38 -15.07
CA HIS A 570 18.52 -10.60 -15.40
C HIS A 570 18.87 -11.46 -14.16
N PRO A 571 19.46 -10.91 -13.08
CA PRO A 571 19.67 -11.68 -11.85
C PRO A 571 18.37 -12.16 -11.19
N LEU A 572 17.27 -11.42 -11.36
CA LEU A 572 15.96 -11.81 -10.85
C LEU A 572 15.37 -12.99 -11.65
N LEU A 573 15.52 -13.00 -12.98
CA LEU A 573 15.09 -14.13 -13.81
C LEU A 573 15.90 -15.40 -13.50
N GLN A 574 17.23 -15.25 -13.36
CA GLN A 574 18.13 -16.37 -13.11
C GLN A 574 17.86 -17.08 -11.77
N HIS A 575 17.58 -16.31 -10.70
CA HIS A 575 17.48 -16.85 -9.35
C HIS A 575 16.05 -16.90 -8.80
N TYR A 576 15.14 -16.05 -9.28
CA TYR A 576 13.80 -15.85 -8.72
C TYR A 576 12.75 -15.57 -9.79
N ASP A 577 12.56 -16.55 -10.67
CA ASP A 577 11.68 -16.47 -11.82
C ASP A 577 10.18 -16.41 -11.43
N SER A 578 9.71 -15.20 -11.13
CA SER A 578 8.31 -14.92 -10.78
C SER A 578 7.53 -14.38 -11.97
N PRO A 579 6.20 -14.59 -12.04
CA PRO A 579 5.38 -14.09 -13.15
C PRO A 579 5.45 -12.56 -13.29
N GLU A 580 5.66 -11.83 -12.19
CA GLU A 580 5.81 -10.37 -12.23
C GLU A 580 7.14 -9.95 -12.86
N VAL A 581 8.23 -10.66 -12.58
CA VAL A 581 9.56 -10.40 -13.18
C VAL A 581 9.53 -10.71 -14.68
N ARG A 582 9.00 -11.88 -15.09
CA ARG A 582 8.82 -12.23 -16.51
C ARG A 582 8.01 -11.19 -17.26
N ARG A 583 6.93 -10.70 -16.64
CA ARG A 583 6.07 -9.67 -17.23
C ARG A 583 6.80 -8.34 -17.41
N GLU A 584 7.59 -7.89 -16.43
CA GLU A 584 8.37 -6.66 -16.60
C GLU A 584 9.48 -6.81 -17.64
N PHE A 585 10.09 -7.99 -17.73
CA PHE A 585 11.05 -8.32 -18.77
C PHE A 585 10.42 -8.28 -20.16
N GLU A 586 9.27 -8.94 -20.36
CA GLU A 586 8.50 -8.91 -21.61
C GLU A 586 8.20 -7.47 -22.05
N LEU A 587 7.75 -6.62 -21.11
CA LEU A 587 7.45 -5.22 -21.40
C LEU A 587 8.71 -4.42 -21.78
N CYS A 588 9.87 -4.71 -21.17
CA CYS A 588 11.15 -4.13 -21.60
C CYS A 588 11.50 -4.55 -23.04
N GLN A 589 11.39 -5.85 -23.35
CA GLN A 589 11.69 -6.38 -24.69
C GLN A 589 10.78 -5.77 -25.75
N LYS A 590 9.49 -5.64 -25.46
CA LYS A 590 8.52 -5.04 -26.38
C LYS A 590 8.84 -3.57 -26.69
N GLU A 591 9.21 -2.79 -25.67
CA GLU A 591 9.53 -1.38 -25.86
C GLU A 591 10.87 -1.19 -26.59
N LEU A 592 11.87 -2.02 -26.31
CA LEU A 592 13.11 -2.06 -27.08
C LEU A 592 12.88 -2.48 -28.54
N ALA A 593 12.05 -3.49 -28.79
CA ALA A 593 11.67 -3.91 -30.14
C ALA A 593 11.03 -2.75 -30.92
N TYR A 594 10.19 -1.96 -30.26
CA TYR A 594 9.57 -0.78 -30.86
C TYR A 594 10.60 0.32 -31.17
N GLN A 595 11.57 0.58 -30.27
CA GLN A 595 12.66 1.52 -30.54
C GLN A 595 13.51 1.07 -31.74
N GLU A 596 13.90 -0.21 -31.80
CA GLU A 596 14.63 -0.76 -32.94
C GLU A 596 13.82 -0.67 -34.24
N GLN A 597 12.50 -0.86 -34.18
CA GLN A 597 11.61 -0.68 -35.32
C GLN A 597 11.58 0.78 -35.80
N LEU A 598 11.61 1.76 -34.90
CA LEU A 598 11.67 3.17 -35.26
C LEU A 598 13.01 3.52 -35.91
N ASP A 599 14.11 2.95 -35.44
CA ASP A 599 15.47 3.24 -35.92
C ASP A 599 15.79 2.54 -37.25
N THR A 600 15.32 1.30 -37.45
CA THR A 600 15.70 0.44 -38.60
C THR A 600 14.56 0.02 -39.51
N GLY A 601 13.31 0.31 -39.14
CA GLY A 601 12.11 -0.12 -39.86
C GLY A 601 11.57 -1.50 -39.45
N ALA A 602 12.34 -2.33 -38.74
CA ALA A 602 11.89 -3.62 -38.22
C ALA A 602 12.68 -4.05 -36.96
N PRO A 603 12.07 -4.73 -35.98
CA PRO A 603 12.79 -5.19 -34.78
C PRO A 603 13.87 -6.24 -35.09
N SER A 604 14.87 -6.40 -34.23
CA SER A 604 15.82 -7.52 -34.30
C SER A 604 15.15 -8.85 -33.92
N GLN A 605 15.73 -9.98 -34.36
CA GLN A 605 15.20 -11.30 -34.05
C GLN A 605 15.25 -11.61 -32.55
N LEU A 606 16.29 -11.13 -31.86
CA LEU A 606 16.44 -11.24 -30.40
C LEU A 606 15.20 -10.69 -29.69
N ARG A 607 14.83 -9.42 -29.96
CA ARG A 607 13.73 -8.74 -29.25
C ARG A 607 12.38 -9.35 -29.59
N LEU A 608 12.16 -9.65 -30.87
CA LEU A 608 10.90 -10.20 -31.36
C LEU A 608 10.62 -11.59 -30.76
N GLN A 609 11.62 -12.49 -30.78
CA GLN A 609 11.46 -13.82 -30.23
C GLN A 609 11.43 -13.83 -28.71
N ALA A 610 12.25 -13.02 -28.04
CA ALA A 610 12.20 -12.90 -26.58
C ALA A 610 10.79 -12.45 -26.12
N CYS A 611 10.18 -11.49 -26.82
CA CYS A 611 8.81 -11.05 -26.55
C CYS A 611 7.77 -12.16 -26.83
N GLN A 612 7.89 -12.86 -27.96
CA GLN A 612 6.93 -13.92 -28.34
C GLN A 612 6.99 -15.15 -27.43
N GLN A 613 8.19 -15.58 -27.04
CA GLN A 613 8.40 -16.76 -26.20
C GLN A 613 8.07 -16.50 -24.72
N THR A 614 8.08 -15.23 -24.28
CA THR A 614 7.69 -14.85 -22.92
C THR A 614 6.21 -14.49 -22.77
N SER A 615 5.51 -14.17 -23.86
CA SER A 615 4.10 -13.74 -23.85
C SER A 615 3.17 -14.78 -23.18
N PRO A 616 2.55 -14.47 -22.02
CA PRO A 616 1.41 -15.23 -21.54
C PRO A 616 0.16 -14.84 -22.35
N THR A 617 -0.77 -15.77 -22.52
CA THR A 617 -1.99 -15.70 -23.35
C THR A 617 -3.00 -14.59 -22.97
N ASP A 618 -2.69 -13.71 -22.02
CA ASP A 618 -3.59 -12.69 -21.48
C ASP A 618 -3.30 -11.30 -22.10
N ALA A 619 -4.33 -10.70 -22.71
CA ALA A 619 -4.24 -9.39 -23.35
C ALA A 619 -3.74 -8.31 -22.37
N ILE A 620 -2.51 -7.84 -22.59
CA ILE A 620 -1.90 -6.77 -21.80
C ILE A 620 -2.77 -5.51 -21.92
N PRO A 621 -3.14 -4.85 -20.80
CA PRO A 621 -3.86 -3.58 -20.86
C PRO A 621 -3.09 -2.56 -21.72
N LEU A 622 -3.72 -2.01 -22.77
CA LEU A 622 -3.12 -1.05 -23.72
C LEU A 622 -2.31 0.06 -23.06
N ALA A 623 -2.75 0.53 -21.90
CA ALA A 623 -2.11 1.63 -21.17
C ALA A 623 -0.89 1.21 -20.31
N GLN A 624 -0.57 -0.08 -20.21
CA GLN A 624 0.71 -0.60 -19.68
C GLN A 624 1.59 -1.22 -20.77
N ALA A 625 0.98 -1.56 -21.90
CA ALA A 625 1.59 -2.32 -22.98
C ALA A 625 2.60 -1.53 -23.82
N GLY A 626 2.72 -0.21 -23.64
CA GLY A 626 3.54 0.63 -24.49
C GLY A 626 3.07 0.66 -25.96
N PRO A 627 3.80 1.32 -26.85
CA PRO A 627 3.52 1.29 -28.28
C PRO A 627 3.57 -0.15 -28.83
N GLY A 628 2.63 -0.47 -29.72
CA GLY A 628 2.55 -1.79 -30.36
C GLY A 628 3.47 -1.90 -31.57
N ILE A 629 4.06 -3.09 -31.76
CA ILE A 629 4.81 -3.44 -32.97
C ILE A 629 3.79 -3.48 -34.13
N LYS A 630 3.94 -2.61 -35.13
CA LYS A 630 3.05 -2.56 -36.30
C LYS A 630 3.61 -3.43 -37.43
N GLY A 631 2.78 -4.28 -38.04
CA GLY A 631 3.13 -5.09 -39.21
C GLY A 631 2.87 -6.59 -39.02
N ASP A 632 2.72 -7.32 -40.12
CA ASP A 632 2.58 -8.79 -40.14
C ASP A 632 3.96 -9.43 -39.96
N HIS A 633 4.45 -9.44 -38.72
CA HIS A 633 5.75 -10.01 -38.37
C HIS A 633 5.61 -11.49 -38.05
N SER A 634 5.20 -12.25 -39.07
CA SER A 634 5.36 -13.70 -39.05
C SER A 634 6.85 -14.01 -38.79
N PRO A 635 7.20 -14.94 -37.89
CA PRO A 635 8.61 -15.28 -37.66
C PRO A 635 9.26 -15.63 -39.01
N PRO A 636 10.46 -15.11 -39.33
CA PRO A 636 11.13 -15.49 -40.56
C PRO A 636 11.29 -17.02 -40.63
N GLU A 637 11.21 -17.59 -41.82
CA GLU A 637 11.04 -19.03 -42.09
C GLU A 637 12.15 -19.96 -41.55
N LYS A 638 13.23 -19.43 -40.93
CA LYS A 638 14.23 -20.20 -40.17
C LYS A 638 15.07 -19.25 -39.31
N VAL A 639 14.92 -19.34 -37.99
CA VAL A 639 15.90 -18.79 -37.05
C VAL A 639 17.00 -19.83 -36.82
N SER A 640 18.25 -19.40 -36.80
CA SER A 640 19.39 -20.30 -36.53
C SER A 640 19.17 -21.02 -35.19
N GLU A 641 19.46 -22.32 -35.14
CA GLU A 641 19.35 -23.11 -33.90
C GLU A 641 20.22 -22.53 -32.77
N THR A 642 21.37 -21.93 -33.12
CA THR A 642 22.26 -21.24 -32.18
C THR A 642 21.61 -19.99 -31.57
N LEU A 643 20.92 -19.19 -32.39
CA LEU A 643 20.22 -17.99 -31.96
C LEU A 643 18.99 -18.34 -31.11
N ALA A 644 18.20 -19.34 -31.52
CA ALA A 644 17.07 -19.83 -30.74
C ALA A 644 17.49 -20.35 -29.36
N ARG A 645 18.60 -21.10 -29.29
CA ARG A 645 19.17 -21.57 -28.01
C ARG A 645 19.63 -20.39 -27.15
N ALA A 646 20.35 -19.43 -27.72
CA ALA A 646 20.81 -18.25 -27.00
C ALA A 646 19.66 -17.43 -26.42
N ILE A 647 18.57 -17.27 -27.18
CA ILE A 647 17.36 -16.55 -26.75
C ILE A 647 16.68 -17.29 -25.59
N ASN A 648 16.66 -18.62 -25.63
CA ASN A 648 16.12 -19.40 -24.52
C ASN A 648 16.91 -19.17 -23.22
N GLU A 649 18.25 -19.23 -23.24
CA GLU A 649 19.07 -18.94 -22.05
C GLU A 649 18.92 -17.48 -21.59
N TYR A 650 18.83 -16.54 -22.55
CA TYR A 650 18.62 -15.13 -22.28
C TYR A 650 17.29 -14.85 -21.55
N ILE A 651 16.21 -15.54 -21.93
CA ILE A 651 14.90 -15.44 -21.26
C ILE A 651 14.95 -15.95 -19.82
N HIS A 652 15.80 -16.95 -19.55
CA HIS A 652 16.02 -17.47 -18.19
C HIS A 652 17.00 -16.59 -17.37
N GLY A 653 17.56 -15.53 -17.96
CA GLY A 653 18.49 -14.61 -17.29
C GLY A 653 19.97 -15.04 -17.34
N ASP A 654 20.29 -16.19 -17.94
CA ASP A 654 21.64 -16.73 -18.05
C ASP A 654 22.42 -16.10 -19.21
N CYS A 655 22.76 -14.81 -19.06
CA CYS A 655 23.45 -14.03 -20.09
C CYS A 655 24.79 -14.64 -20.53
N SER A 656 25.54 -15.29 -19.63
CA SER A 656 26.81 -15.93 -19.97
C SER A 656 26.64 -17.14 -20.90
N GLU A 657 25.64 -17.97 -20.64
CA GLU A 657 25.34 -19.14 -21.49
C GLU A 657 24.74 -18.70 -22.82
N ALA A 658 23.89 -17.66 -22.82
CA ALA A 658 23.37 -17.03 -24.03
C ALA A 658 24.49 -16.52 -24.94
N ILE A 659 25.47 -15.79 -24.39
CA ILE A 659 26.64 -15.30 -25.15
C ILE A 659 27.48 -16.47 -25.69
N ALA A 660 27.66 -17.54 -24.89
CA ALA A 660 28.42 -18.71 -25.31
C ALA A 660 27.73 -19.51 -26.44
N ALA A 661 26.39 -19.51 -26.48
CA ALA A 661 25.60 -20.16 -27.52
C ALA A 661 25.63 -19.40 -28.88
N LEU A 662 25.92 -18.10 -28.88
CA LEU A 662 26.05 -17.26 -30.08
C LEU A 662 27.42 -17.43 -30.74
N THR A 663 27.57 -18.53 -31.48
CA THR A 663 28.78 -18.90 -32.23
C THR A 663 28.74 -18.55 -33.72
N ALA A 664 27.58 -18.13 -34.24
CA ALA A 664 27.42 -17.76 -35.64
C ALA A 664 27.82 -16.29 -35.88
N ASP A 665 28.50 -16.05 -37.02
CA ASP A 665 28.99 -14.72 -37.43
C ASP A 665 27.99 -13.98 -38.36
N ASP A 666 26.70 -14.32 -38.32
CA ASP A 666 25.67 -13.58 -39.04
C ASP A 666 25.31 -12.25 -38.32
N SER A 667 24.74 -11.30 -39.07
CA SER A 667 24.45 -9.95 -38.56
C SER A 667 23.51 -9.95 -37.35
N GLU A 668 22.50 -10.81 -37.32
CA GLU A 668 21.55 -10.93 -36.20
C GLU A 668 22.21 -11.55 -34.96
N SER A 669 23.01 -12.62 -35.14
CA SER A 669 23.75 -13.24 -34.03
C SER A 669 24.79 -12.30 -33.40
N LEU A 670 25.54 -11.54 -34.22
CA LEU A 670 26.51 -10.55 -33.74
C LEU A 670 25.81 -9.38 -33.03
N TYR A 671 24.69 -8.90 -33.57
CA TYR A 671 23.91 -7.84 -32.93
C TYR A 671 23.32 -8.32 -31.59
N ALA A 672 22.72 -9.51 -31.57
CA ALA A 672 22.20 -10.11 -30.34
C ALA A 672 23.29 -10.28 -29.28
N LYS A 673 24.48 -10.76 -29.69
CA LYS A 673 25.63 -10.91 -28.79
C LYS A 673 26.07 -9.59 -28.18
N ALA A 674 26.19 -8.53 -29.00
CA ALA A 674 26.56 -7.20 -28.52
C ALA A 674 25.52 -6.62 -27.55
N GLN A 675 24.23 -6.81 -27.83
CA GLN A 675 23.14 -6.35 -26.95
C GLN A 675 23.14 -7.10 -25.61
N ILE A 676 23.29 -8.43 -25.60
CA ILE A 676 23.34 -9.22 -24.37
C ILE A 676 24.59 -8.86 -23.54
N GLN A 677 25.74 -8.63 -24.17
CA GLN A 677 26.95 -8.14 -23.48
C GLN A 677 26.74 -6.77 -22.82
N LEU A 678 26.05 -5.85 -23.52
CA LEU A 678 25.74 -4.55 -22.95
C LEU A 678 24.81 -4.68 -21.73
N GLU A 679 23.81 -5.55 -21.82
CA GLU A 679 22.85 -5.81 -20.75
C GLU A 679 23.40 -6.63 -19.59
N SER A 680 24.45 -7.42 -19.80
CA SER A 680 25.16 -8.13 -18.73
C SER A 680 26.15 -7.24 -17.98
N GLY A 681 26.37 -6.00 -18.46
CA GLY A 681 27.25 -5.03 -17.83
C GLY A 681 28.65 -4.93 -18.44
N ASP A 682 28.87 -5.47 -19.66
CA ASP A 682 30.16 -5.48 -20.34
C ASP A 682 30.16 -4.63 -21.64
N PRO A 683 30.22 -3.29 -21.51
CA PRO A 683 30.18 -2.39 -22.67
C PRO A 683 31.42 -2.46 -23.56
N ALA A 684 32.56 -2.90 -23.02
CA ALA A 684 33.81 -2.97 -23.78
C ALA A 684 33.77 -4.09 -24.82
N ASN A 685 33.28 -5.28 -24.42
CA ASN A 685 33.07 -6.40 -25.35
C ASN A 685 31.87 -6.16 -26.27
N ALA A 686 30.83 -5.46 -25.80
CA ALA A 686 29.75 -5.02 -26.68
C ALA A 686 30.27 -4.12 -27.82
N ALA A 687 31.14 -3.14 -27.50
CA ALA A 687 31.73 -2.25 -28.48
C ALA A 687 32.63 -2.97 -29.51
N SER A 688 33.40 -3.98 -29.10
CA SER A 688 34.19 -4.78 -30.04
C SER A 688 33.30 -5.61 -30.97
N THR A 689 32.23 -6.22 -30.44
CA THR A 689 31.26 -6.98 -31.23
C THR A 689 30.48 -6.09 -32.21
N PHE A 690 30.10 -4.86 -31.81
CA PHE A 690 29.50 -3.90 -32.74
C PHE A 690 30.44 -3.50 -33.88
N ARG A 691 31.74 -3.26 -33.61
CA ARG A 691 32.74 -3.01 -34.68
C ARG A 691 32.83 -4.18 -35.63
N GLN A 692 32.87 -5.41 -35.10
CA GLN A 692 32.92 -6.62 -35.92
C GLN A 692 31.71 -6.72 -36.86
N LEU A 693 30.49 -6.44 -36.36
CA LEU A 693 29.28 -6.43 -37.19
C LEU A 693 29.37 -5.40 -38.32
N ILE A 694 29.81 -4.18 -38.01
CA ILE A 694 29.90 -3.08 -38.98
C ILE A 694 30.93 -3.41 -40.07
N GLU A 695 32.07 -4.00 -39.69
CA GLU A 695 33.14 -4.38 -40.62
C GLU A 695 32.74 -5.56 -41.52
N GLN A 696 32.04 -6.57 -40.96
CA GLN A 696 31.71 -7.81 -41.68
C GLN A 696 30.44 -7.70 -42.53
N HIS A 697 29.46 -6.89 -42.11
CA HIS A 697 28.15 -6.78 -42.76
C HIS A 697 27.74 -5.34 -43.07
N PRO A 698 28.52 -4.56 -43.83
CA PRO A 698 28.35 -3.10 -43.97
C PRO A 698 27.06 -2.64 -44.67
N GLN A 699 26.34 -3.55 -45.34
CA GLN A 699 25.08 -3.25 -46.03
C GLN A 699 23.84 -3.71 -45.25
N ASP A 700 24.02 -4.28 -44.06
CA ASP A 700 22.92 -4.79 -43.24
C ASP A 700 22.14 -3.66 -42.56
N ARG A 701 20.85 -3.87 -42.33
CA ARG A 701 19.96 -2.93 -41.64
C ARG A 701 20.41 -2.61 -40.20
N LEU A 702 21.13 -3.54 -39.56
CA LEU A 702 21.60 -3.42 -38.18
C LEU A 702 22.92 -2.62 -38.04
N VAL A 703 23.52 -2.18 -39.15
CA VAL A 703 24.76 -1.38 -39.11
C VAL A 703 24.53 0.00 -38.50
N VAL A 704 23.48 0.71 -38.94
CA VAL A 704 23.15 2.06 -38.44
C VAL A 704 22.91 2.09 -36.93
N PRO A 705 22.05 1.23 -36.33
CA PRO A 705 21.88 1.22 -34.88
C PRO A 705 23.14 0.76 -34.14
N SER A 706 23.92 -0.17 -34.72
CA SER A 706 25.21 -0.59 -34.15
C SER A 706 26.22 0.55 -34.11
N GLN A 707 26.29 1.39 -35.15
CA GLN A 707 27.14 2.58 -35.17
C GLN A 707 26.68 3.60 -34.13
N ASN A 708 25.38 3.90 -34.06
CA ASN A 708 24.82 4.81 -33.06
C ASN A 708 25.12 4.34 -31.62
N MET A 709 25.03 3.03 -31.37
CA MET A 709 25.36 2.44 -30.08
C MET A 709 26.86 2.49 -29.80
N LEU A 710 27.70 2.21 -30.79
CA LEU A 710 29.15 2.29 -30.68
C LEU A 710 29.62 3.72 -30.36
N ASP A 711 29.05 4.73 -31.04
CA ASP A 711 29.32 6.15 -30.81
C ASP A 711 28.89 6.59 -29.41
N ALA A 712 27.79 6.01 -28.89
CA ALA A 712 27.29 6.28 -27.55
C ALA A 712 28.10 5.61 -26.42
N LEU A 713 28.90 4.58 -26.73
CA LEU A 713 29.73 3.86 -25.75
C LEU A 713 31.13 4.47 -25.59
N GLN A 714 31.64 5.13 -26.64
CA GLN A 714 32.91 5.87 -26.68
C GLN A 714 32.77 7.21 -25.94
#